data_AF-A0A9J6RBI6-F1
#
_entry.id   AF-A0A9J6RBI6-F1
#
_cell.length_a   1.000
_cell.length_b   1.000
_cell.length_c   1.000
_cell.angle_alpha   90.00
_cell.angle_beta   90.00
_cell.angle_gamma   90.00
#
_symmetry.space_group_name_H-M   'P 1'
#
loop_
_entity.id
_entity.type
_entity.pdbx_description
1 polymer ?
#
loop_
_entity_poly.entity_id
_entity_poly.type
_entity_poly.pdbx_seq_one_letter_code
_entity_poly.pdbx_strand_id
1 'polypeptide(L)'
;MSSDLCTLLENGGVVSCYLSDLFGTPVNPFRSSGVLCTIEGEREDVIVTSSEGQEVTLQKVWLKNTGYIVVQVTNDSEQCVSAPIPFSLKESAILCAPEGTDIVCTVRDFTCDARIQCQNGVYQSIEISLDFCLDVQVIADVVIEISGSSCHPREQLLTDRYNREGLASHQYDRSFDRTKKNLPQLQTEKSSKREGWARNDLNHIRDMCVNVTKVYDWITQQSITQIRKNADDVPFDCDICALHFFVPAILVCERTLSGTLECNGERVEGASIHLSATPDIVSFSPDPAVTDANGHFTTVVTVPTGTESTDIEINASTTTEGEFVSTTLPTIALCLADPCVLTLFGADNMECNDIISGRVRCNNTFIPDVEVTTTANPAIVTFNPNPAITDELGDYFAGVVIPNGTPPTDVEITTTATVNGETLTETIIVNVSCASACDLTVNADDFITCEGEITGVLTCDGDPVEGAEIEFSTFPTVGTFTPNPATSLADGSFSTTLIVPEETPRLSTVITAMTTVNGQSVSNSVGVHVECLPVDECPCKFRIGISGNAAPASVDIITGGVASTLTGTINVTAVQCFTASASCNPAIDNFNVSFGSGGNTINFITGRRMEIECEGNTFARVRGMARATGNVLPTGIYEVVITCEIGTGGLAVWTVDATDFSGNSFSTSFTANVNPVTFIGDCQDVP
;
A
#
# COMPACT_ATOMS: atom_id res chain seq x y z
N MET A 1 -26.32 41.96 15.30
CA MET A 1 -27.75 42.37 15.22
C MET A 1 -28.42 41.17 14.59
N SER A 2 -29.29 40.44 15.29
CA SER A 2 -29.90 39.24 14.71
C SER A 2 -30.64 39.65 13.44
N SER A 3 -30.23 39.11 12.30
CA SER A 3 -30.82 39.41 11.01
C SER A 3 -32.28 38.94 11.01
N ASP A 4 -33.20 39.83 10.65
CA ASP A 4 -34.61 39.49 10.49
C ASP A 4 -34.75 38.68 9.19
N LEU A 5 -35.31 37.47 9.27
CA LEU A 5 -35.53 36.55 8.15
C LEU A 5 -36.12 37.22 6.91
N CYS A 6 -37.03 38.18 7.09
CA CYS A 6 -37.63 38.91 5.97
C CYS A 6 -36.69 39.95 5.36
N THR A 7 -35.81 40.56 6.16
CA THR A 7 -34.75 41.44 5.67
C THR A 7 -33.73 40.65 4.85
N LEU A 8 -33.37 39.44 5.31
CA LEU A 8 -32.49 38.52 4.57
C LEU A 8 -33.06 38.20 3.17
N LEU A 9 -34.35 37.91 3.07
CA LEU A 9 -35.03 37.67 1.79
C LEU A 9 -35.02 38.90 0.87
N GLU A 10 -35.26 40.10 1.42
CA GLU A 10 -35.20 41.36 0.66
C GLU A 10 -33.79 41.65 0.13
N ASN A 11 -32.76 41.23 0.86
CA ASN A 11 -31.35 41.37 0.48
C ASN A 11 -30.85 40.27 -0.48
N GLY A 12 -31.76 39.54 -1.13
CA GLY A 12 -31.41 38.51 -2.12
C GLY A 12 -31.21 37.11 -1.54
N GLY A 13 -31.66 36.86 -0.30
CA GLY A 13 -31.68 35.52 0.28
C GLY A 13 -32.47 34.52 -0.57
N VAL A 14 -31.87 33.35 -0.78
CA VAL A 14 -32.46 32.24 -1.53
C VAL A 14 -33.04 31.24 -0.54
N VAL A 15 -34.31 30.87 -0.74
CA VAL A 15 -34.96 29.83 0.06
C VAL A 15 -34.65 28.46 -0.53
N SER A 16 -34.22 27.52 0.31
CA SER A 16 -34.08 26.12 -0.05
C SER A 16 -34.52 25.22 1.11
N CYS A 17 -34.79 23.95 0.83
CA CYS A 17 -35.15 22.99 1.87
C CYS A 17 -34.63 21.59 1.55
N TYR A 18 -34.37 20.81 2.60
CA TYR A 18 -33.78 19.49 2.50
C TYR A 18 -34.35 18.56 3.58
N LEU A 19 -34.25 17.25 3.36
CA LEU A 19 -34.60 16.25 4.37
C LEU A 19 -33.59 16.23 5.50
N SER A 20 -34.09 16.18 6.74
CA SER A 20 -33.26 16.08 7.93
C SER A 20 -33.69 14.90 8.80
N ASP A 21 -32.86 14.60 9.79
CA ASP A 21 -33.30 13.84 10.96
C ASP A 21 -34.06 14.74 11.96
N LEU A 22 -34.38 14.19 13.13
CA LEU A 22 -35.11 14.91 14.18
C LEU A 22 -34.30 16.04 14.83
N PHE A 23 -32.98 16.07 14.64
CA PHE A 23 -32.07 17.09 15.18
C PHE A 23 -31.75 18.19 14.15
N GLY A 24 -32.16 18.02 12.89
CA GLY A 24 -31.95 18.99 11.83
C GLY A 24 -30.72 18.71 10.98
N THR A 25 -30.04 17.59 11.21
CA THR A 25 -28.90 17.17 10.40
C THR A 25 -29.40 16.70 9.04
N PRO A 26 -28.84 17.19 7.92
CA PRO A 26 -29.22 16.74 6.58
C PRO A 26 -29.05 15.22 6.42
N VAL A 27 -30.02 14.57 5.80
CA VAL A 27 -29.98 13.13 5.52
C VAL A 27 -30.17 12.85 4.04
N ASN A 28 -29.56 11.77 3.56
CA ASN A 28 -29.71 11.35 2.17
C ASN A 28 -31.15 10.87 1.92
N PRO A 29 -31.90 11.47 0.96
CA PRO A 29 -33.28 11.08 0.65
C PRO A 29 -33.42 9.61 0.24
N PHE A 30 -32.37 9.01 -0.34
CA PHE A 30 -32.39 7.68 -0.94
C PHE A 30 -31.98 6.56 0.04
N ARG A 31 -31.68 6.90 1.29
CA ARG A 31 -31.43 5.94 2.36
C ARG A 31 -32.62 5.87 3.31
N SER A 32 -32.72 4.78 4.07
CA SER A 32 -33.81 4.53 5.03
C SER A 32 -33.86 5.53 6.20
N SER A 33 -32.81 6.35 6.39
CA SER A 33 -32.78 7.45 7.35
C SER A 33 -33.48 8.73 6.87
N GLY A 34 -33.76 8.86 5.56
CA GLY A 34 -34.40 10.04 4.97
C GLY A 34 -35.92 10.05 5.13
N VAL A 35 -36.60 9.24 4.29
CA VAL A 35 -38.04 9.05 4.37
C VAL A 35 -38.32 7.62 4.84
N LEU A 36 -38.93 7.51 6.01
CA LEU A 36 -39.37 6.22 6.53
C LEU A 36 -40.74 5.87 5.95
N CYS A 37 -40.77 4.85 5.09
CA CYS A 37 -42.00 4.25 4.57
C CYS A 37 -42.36 3.03 5.42
N THR A 38 -43.60 3.01 5.93
CA THR A 38 -44.14 1.87 6.70
C THR A 38 -45.50 1.47 6.17
N ILE A 39 -45.84 0.19 6.27
CA ILE A 39 -47.19 -0.29 6.00
C ILE A 39 -48.04 -0.03 7.24
N GLU A 40 -49.22 0.57 7.07
CA GLU A 40 -50.14 0.87 8.18
C GLU A 40 -51.48 0.16 7.98
N GLY A 41 -51.87 -0.73 8.89
CA GLY A 41 -53.15 -1.47 8.79
C GLY A 41 -53.04 -2.78 8.01
N GLU A 42 -54.19 -3.44 7.83
CA GLU A 42 -54.30 -4.72 7.12
C GLU A 42 -54.44 -4.51 5.61
N ARG A 43 -54.03 -5.52 4.82
CA ARG A 43 -54.22 -5.53 3.37
C ARG A 43 -55.67 -5.85 3.05
N GLU A 44 -56.27 -5.09 2.13
CA GLU A 44 -57.68 -5.27 1.72
C GLU A 44 -57.76 -5.86 0.32
N ASP A 45 -58.47 -6.99 0.14
CA ASP A 45 -58.71 -7.56 -1.19
C ASP A 45 -59.64 -6.66 -2.02
N VAL A 46 -59.24 -6.35 -3.24
CA VAL A 46 -59.99 -5.56 -4.22
C VAL A 46 -60.07 -6.31 -5.53
N ILE A 47 -61.29 -6.48 -6.06
CA ILE A 47 -61.51 -7.09 -7.37
C ILE A 47 -61.40 -6.02 -8.44
N VAL A 48 -60.49 -6.21 -9.40
CA VAL A 48 -60.24 -5.30 -10.52
C VAL A 48 -60.48 -6.05 -11.84
N THR A 49 -61.15 -5.40 -12.78
CA THR A 49 -61.34 -5.94 -14.13
C THR A 49 -60.12 -5.62 -15.00
N SER A 50 -59.43 -6.66 -15.49
CA SER A 50 -58.31 -6.56 -16.42
C SER A 50 -58.74 -5.95 -17.77
N SER A 51 -57.76 -5.47 -18.56
CA SER A 51 -57.95 -5.03 -19.94
C SER A 51 -58.56 -6.10 -20.85
N GLU A 52 -58.46 -7.37 -20.46
CA GLU A 52 -59.04 -8.52 -21.16
C GLU A 52 -60.45 -8.91 -20.64
N GLY A 53 -61.01 -8.15 -19.70
CA GLY A 53 -62.35 -8.38 -19.12
C GLY A 53 -62.42 -9.45 -18.02
N GLN A 54 -61.28 -9.99 -17.59
CA GLN A 54 -61.19 -10.94 -16.49
C GLN A 54 -61.16 -10.23 -15.13
N GLU A 55 -61.84 -10.79 -14.13
CA GLU A 55 -61.73 -10.32 -12.75
C GLU A 55 -60.45 -10.87 -12.10
N VAL A 56 -59.64 -9.99 -11.54
CA VAL A 56 -58.39 -10.31 -10.82
C VAL A 56 -58.49 -9.72 -9.42
N THR A 57 -58.13 -10.49 -8.40
CA THR A 57 -58.03 -10.00 -7.02
C THR A 57 -56.64 -9.40 -6.80
N LEU A 58 -56.59 -8.12 -6.45
CA LEU A 58 -55.39 -7.40 -6.01
C LEU A 58 -55.56 -6.98 -4.56
N GLN A 59 -54.50 -6.50 -3.92
CA GLN A 59 -54.56 -6.02 -2.55
C GLN A 59 -54.30 -4.52 -2.47
N LYS A 60 -55.20 -3.80 -1.79
CA LYS A 60 -54.99 -2.42 -1.40
C LYS A 60 -54.16 -2.36 -0.12
N VAL A 61 -53.08 -1.60 -0.17
CA VAL A 61 -52.09 -1.44 0.90
C VAL A 61 -51.98 0.04 1.24
N TRP A 62 -51.97 0.36 2.54
CA TRP A 62 -51.77 1.71 3.02
C TRP A 62 -50.30 1.94 3.39
N LEU A 63 -49.70 2.95 2.79
CA LEU A 63 -48.32 3.37 3.00
C LEU A 63 -48.31 4.65 3.83
N LYS A 64 -47.47 4.68 4.86
CA LYS A 64 -47.23 5.85 5.69
C LYS A 64 -45.78 6.29 5.54
N ASN A 65 -45.60 7.47 4.95
CA ASN A 65 -44.30 8.11 4.74
C ASN A 65 -44.10 9.19 5.80
N THR A 66 -43.00 9.10 6.55
CA THR A 66 -42.65 10.07 7.60
C THR A 66 -41.20 10.52 7.50
N GLY A 67 -40.93 11.76 7.88
CA GLY A 67 -39.59 12.31 7.97
C GLY A 67 -39.59 13.72 8.54
N TYR A 68 -38.45 14.40 8.47
CA TYR A 68 -38.28 15.79 8.88
C TYR A 68 -37.67 16.60 7.75
N ILE A 69 -38.00 17.89 7.68
CA ILE A 69 -37.46 18.83 6.71
C ILE A 69 -36.95 20.05 7.43
N VAL A 70 -35.83 20.58 6.95
CA VAL A 70 -35.32 21.88 7.36
C VAL A 70 -35.42 22.83 6.18
N VAL A 71 -35.88 24.05 6.45
CA VAL A 71 -35.86 25.15 5.49
C VAL A 71 -34.75 26.09 5.87
N GLN A 72 -33.96 26.48 4.88
CA GLN A 72 -32.91 27.47 5.05
C GLN A 72 -33.10 28.64 4.09
N VAL A 73 -32.70 29.82 4.56
CA VAL A 73 -32.57 31.03 3.75
C VAL A 73 -31.12 31.46 3.82
N THR A 74 -30.47 31.61 2.67
CA THR A 74 -29.05 31.94 2.58
C THR A 74 -28.82 33.09 1.59
N ASN A 75 -27.98 34.05 1.93
CA ASN A 75 -27.32 34.94 0.96
C ASN A 75 -25.79 34.76 1.05
N ASP A 76 -25.01 35.69 0.49
CA ASP A 76 -23.55 35.62 0.48
C ASP A 76 -22.90 35.78 1.88
N SER A 77 -23.64 36.24 2.91
CA SER A 77 -23.07 36.60 4.23
C SER A 77 -23.88 36.16 5.45
N GLU A 78 -25.14 35.78 5.27
CA GLU A 78 -26.10 35.49 6.34
C GLU A 78 -26.88 34.22 6.00
N GLN A 79 -27.17 33.43 7.02
CA GLN A 79 -27.99 32.23 6.90
C GLN A 79 -29.00 32.17 8.04
N CYS A 80 -30.24 31.82 7.70
CA CYS A 80 -31.27 31.47 8.67
C CYS A 80 -31.74 30.04 8.42
N VAL A 81 -31.92 29.26 9.48
CA VAL A 81 -32.38 27.86 9.39
C VAL A 81 -33.57 27.63 10.31
N SER A 82 -34.57 26.89 9.83
CA SER A 82 -35.71 26.50 10.66
C SER A 82 -35.37 25.35 11.59
N ALA A 83 -36.11 25.23 12.70
CA ALA A 83 -36.17 23.97 13.43
C ALA A 83 -36.69 22.82 12.52
N PRO A 84 -36.38 21.55 12.80
CA PRO A 84 -36.84 20.41 12.00
C PRO A 84 -38.36 20.30 11.97
N ILE A 85 -38.93 20.26 10.76
CA ILE A 85 -40.38 20.24 10.51
C ILE A 85 -40.82 18.81 10.21
N PRO A 86 -41.54 18.12 11.12
CA PRO A 86 -42.00 16.77 10.87
C PRO A 86 -43.12 16.75 9.82
N PHE A 87 -43.08 15.74 8.94
CA PHE A 87 -44.17 15.44 8.02
C PHE A 87 -44.63 13.99 8.14
N SER A 88 -45.90 13.75 7.82
CA SER A 88 -46.50 12.42 7.74
C SER A 88 -47.54 12.41 6.64
N LEU A 89 -47.30 11.60 5.61
CA LEU A 89 -48.21 11.40 4.48
C LEU A 89 -48.74 9.96 4.51
N LYS A 90 -50.04 9.79 4.28
CA LYS A 90 -50.69 8.48 4.15
C LYS A 90 -51.28 8.34 2.77
N GLU A 91 -50.94 7.25 2.10
CA GLU A 91 -51.37 6.94 0.75
C GLU A 91 -51.77 5.48 0.63
N SER A 92 -52.45 5.10 -0.46
CA SER A 92 -52.77 3.71 -0.73
C SER A 92 -52.35 3.32 -2.14
N ALA A 93 -51.79 2.11 -2.26
CA ALA A 93 -51.47 1.47 -3.53
C ALA A 93 -52.31 0.20 -3.69
N ILE A 94 -52.63 -0.18 -4.94
CA ILE A 94 -53.23 -1.48 -5.26
C ILE A 94 -52.13 -2.31 -5.91
N LEU A 95 -51.77 -3.44 -5.29
CA LEU A 95 -50.63 -4.28 -5.63
C LEU A 95 -51.03 -5.75 -5.73
N CYS A 96 -50.33 -6.51 -6.56
CA CYS A 96 -50.31 -7.97 -6.49
C CYS A 96 -49.41 -8.40 -5.32
N ALA A 97 -49.96 -8.33 -4.10
CA ALA A 97 -49.25 -8.59 -2.84
C ALA A 97 -49.79 -9.82 -2.09
N PRO A 98 -49.60 -11.05 -2.62
CA PRO A 98 -50.13 -12.26 -2.01
C PRO A 98 -49.59 -12.48 -0.58
N GLU A 99 -50.29 -13.30 0.20
CA GLU A 99 -49.85 -13.67 1.55
C GLU A 99 -48.42 -14.24 1.56
N GLY A 100 -47.60 -13.84 2.54
CA GLY A 100 -46.20 -14.24 2.64
C GLY A 100 -45.22 -13.37 1.83
N THR A 101 -45.67 -12.26 1.26
CA THR A 101 -44.80 -11.23 0.66
C THR A 101 -44.59 -10.04 1.59
N ASP A 102 -43.44 -9.38 1.49
CA ASP A 102 -43.12 -8.11 2.13
C ASP A 102 -43.25 -6.95 1.14
N ILE A 103 -43.49 -5.75 1.65
CA ILE A 103 -43.55 -4.53 0.83
C ILE A 103 -42.41 -3.63 1.25
N VAL A 104 -41.54 -3.34 0.28
CA VAL A 104 -40.36 -2.50 0.47
C VAL A 104 -40.55 -1.24 -0.36
N CYS A 105 -40.45 -0.08 0.29
CA CYS A 105 -40.46 1.21 -0.39
C CYS A 105 -39.04 1.78 -0.47
N THR A 106 -38.66 2.31 -1.62
CA THR A 106 -37.40 3.03 -1.80
C THR A 106 -37.68 4.39 -2.44
N VAL A 107 -37.14 5.47 -1.90
CA VAL A 107 -37.22 6.80 -2.53
C VAL A 107 -36.26 6.82 -3.71
N ARG A 108 -36.77 7.23 -4.88
CA ARG A 108 -36.00 7.40 -6.13
C ARG A 108 -35.67 8.83 -6.44
N ASP A 109 -36.59 9.73 -6.11
CA ASP A 109 -36.47 11.16 -6.38
C ASP A 109 -37.13 11.92 -5.25
N PHE A 110 -36.59 13.08 -4.92
CA PHE A 110 -37.08 13.97 -3.88
C PHE A 110 -36.84 15.41 -4.28
N THR A 111 -37.91 16.20 -4.24
CA THR A 111 -37.88 17.64 -4.45
C THR A 111 -38.63 18.36 -3.33
N CYS A 112 -38.09 19.49 -2.92
CA CYS A 112 -38.62 20.33 -1.87
C CYS A 112 -38.59 21.79 -2.35
N ASP A 113 -39.77 22.42 -2.42
CA ASP A 113 -39.93 23.85 -2.71
C ASP A 113 -40.54 24.52 -1.49
N ALA A 114 -39.85 25.50 -0.91
CA ALA A 114 -40.33 26.24 0.24
C ALA A 114 -40.53 27.73 -0.10
N ARG A 115 -41.62 28.30 0.41
CA ARG A 115 -42.00 29.70 0.20
C ARG A 115 -42.33 30.36 1.52
N ILE A 116 -41.59 31.41 1.83
CA ILE A 116 -41.77 32.20 3.04
C ILE A 116 -42.67 33.40 2.73
N GLN A 117 -43.65 33.65 3.59
CA GLN A 117 -44.56 34.78 3.50
C GLN A 117 -44.19 35.83 4.54
N CYS A 118 -43.81 37.01 4.06
CA CYS A 118 -43.53 38.19 4.87
C CYS A 118 -44.65 39.21 4.69
N GLN A 119 -45.10 39.82 5.79
CA GLN A 119 -46.07 40.91 5.76
C GLN A 119 -45.52 42.09 6.58
N ASN A 120 -45.40 43.26 5.93
CA ASN A 120 -44.81 44.47 6.52
C ASN A 120 -43.40 44.23 7.11
N GLY A 121 -42.58 43.42 6.44
CA GLY A 121 -41.24 43.06 6.91
C GLY A 121 -41.21 42.00 8.01
N VAL A 122 -42.35 41.42 8.41
CA VAL A 122 -42.42 40.42 9.49
C VAL A 122 -42.80 39.06 8.93
N TYR A 123 -42.07 38.01 9.32
CA TYR A 123 -42.35 36.62 8.95
C TYR A 123 -43.72 36.17 9.50
N GLN A 124 -44.60 35.67 8.63
CA GLN A 124 -45.96 35.25 8.99
C GLN A 124 -46.16 33.74 8.91
N SER A 125 -45.70 33.12 7.83
CA SER A 125 -45.97 31.71 7.56
C SER A 125 -45.03 31.16 6.50
N ILE A 126 -44.89 29.84 6.48
CA ILE A 126 -44.17 29.11 5.44
C ILE A 126 -45.08 28.07 4.77
N GLU A 127 -44.93 27.94 3.46
CA GLU A 127 -45.55 26.90 2.64
C GLU A 127 -44.44 26.03 2.02
N ILE A 128 -44.51 24.71 2.22
CA ILE A 128 -43.54 23.75 1.72
C ILE A 128 -44.27 22.75 0.84
N SER A 129 -43.82 22.59 -0.39
CA SER A 129 -44.28 21.57 -1.32
C SER A 129 -43.23 20.46 -1.39
N LEU A 130 -43.64 19.25 -1.09
CA LEU A 130 -42.82 18.05 -1.20
C LEU A 130 -43.34 17.19 -2.34
N ASP A 131 -42.43 16.73 -3.17
CA ASP A 131 -42.72 15.77 -4.22
C ASP A 131 -41.60 14.72 -4.20
N PHE A 132 -41.98 13.49 -3.89
CA PHE A 132 -41.07 12.36 -3.90
C PHE A 132 -41.64 11.18 -4.68
N CYS A 133 -40.73 10.49 -5.34
CA CYS A 133 -41.02 9.34 -6.17
C CYS A 133 -40.62 8.07 -5.40
N LEU A 134 -41.58 7.19 -5.13
CA LEU A 134 -41.38 5.93 -4.42
C LEU A 134 -41.42 4.75 -5.39
N ASP A 135 -40.41 3.89 -5.30
CA ASP A 135 -40.49 2.53 -5.78
C ASP A 135 -41.10 1.66 -4.69
N VAL A 136 -42.28 1.10 -4.96
CA VAL A 136 -42.96 0.18 -4.04
C VAL A 136 -42.88 -1.22 -4.65
N GLN A 137 -42.10 -2.09 -4.01
CA GLN A 137 -41.88 -3.46 -4.45
C GLN A 137 -42.54 -4.44 -3.50
N VAL A 138 -43.25 -5.41 -4.06
CA VAL A 138 -43.72 -6.60 -3.35
C VAL A 138 -42.68 -7.69 -3.53
N ILE A 139 -42.03 -8.13 -2.46
CA ILE A 139 -40.95 -9.12 -2.52
C ILE A 139 -41.26 -10.35 -1.67
N ALA A 140 -40.69 -11.50 -2.04
CA ALA A 140 -40.57 -12.64 -1.13
C ALA A 140 -39.31 -13.43 -1.46
N ASP A 141 -38.69 -14.02 -0.45
CA ASP A 141 -37.59 -14.96 -0.64
C ASP A 141 -38.12 -16.30 -1.15
N VAL A 142 -37.63 -16.72 -2.31
CA VAL A 142 -38.03 -17.95 -2.97
C VAL A 142 -36.81 -18.74 -3.41
N VAL A 143 -36.97 -20.07 -3.43
CA VAL A 143 -35.95 -20.95 -3.99
C VAL A 143 -36.27 -21.19 -5.46
N ILE A 144 -35.36 -20.80 -6.35
CA ILE A 144 -35.47 -21.08 -7.79
C ILE A 144 -34.43 -22.11 -8.21
N GLU A 145 -34.78 -22.93 -9.19
CA GLU A 145 -33.89 -23.88 -9.83
C GLU A 145 -33.35 -23.26 -11.11
N ILE A 146 -32.02 -23.15 -11.22
CA ILE A 146 -31.33 -22.58 -12.38
C ILE A 146 -30.51 -23.69 -13.03
N SER A 147 -30.75 -23.91 -14.33
CA SER A 147 -30.03 -24.89 -15.14
C SER A 147 -28.87 -24.23 -15.89
N GLY A 148 -27.63 -24.69 -15.66
CA GLY A 148 -26.43 -24.18 -16.33
C GLY A 148 -25.62 -25.28 -17.06
N SER A 149 -25.02 -24.93 -18.20
CA SER A 149 -24.10 -25.81 -18.94
C SER A 149 -22.63 -25.47 -18.68
N SER A 150 -21.74 -26.45 -18.70
CA SER A 150 -20.29 -26.23 -18.57
C SER A 150 -19.72 -25.40 -19.73
N CYS A 151 -18.93 -24.37 -19.40
CA CYS A 151 -18.12 -23.64 -20.37
C CYS A 151 -16.75 -24.32 -20.54
N HIS A 152 -16.29 -24.46 -21.78
CA HIS A 152 -14.91 -24.90 -22.06
C HIS A 152 -13.99 -23.68 -22.28
N PRO A 153 -12.69 -23.79 -21.93
CA PRO A 153 -11.70 -22.77 -22.26
C PRO A 153 -11.66 -22.51 -23.77
N ARG A 154 -11.46 -21.25 -24.18
CA ARG A 154 -11.28 -20.89 -25.59
C ARG A 154 -9.95 -21.49 -26.08
N GLU A 155 -9.97 -22.27 -27.16
CA GLU A 155 -8.76 -22.86 -27.75
C GLU A 155 -7.75 -21.75 -28.10
N GLN A 156 -6.52 -21.87 -27.57
CA GLN A 156 -5.39 -21.03 -27.99
C GLN A 156 -4.96 -21.45 -29.41
N LEU A 157 -4.75 -20.46 -30.27
CA LEU A 157 -4.29 -20.64 -31.65
C LEU A 157 -2.84 -21.15 -31.67
N LEU A 158 -2.65 -22.46 -31.73
CA LEU A 158 -1.41 -23.10 -32.12
C LEU A 158 -1.59 -23.78 -33.48
N THR A 159 -1.33 -23.06 -34.57
CA THR A 159 -0.79 -23.62 -35.83
C THR A 159 -0.51 -22.52 -36.84
N ASP A 160 0.77 -22.24 -37.09
CA ASP A 160 1.32 -22.01 -38.44
C ASP A 160 2.84 -22.26 -38.42
N ARG A 161 3.22 -23.52 -38.20
CA ARG A 161 4.53 -24.07 -38.61
C ARG A 161 4.30 -25.41 -39.31
N TYR A 162 3.78 -25.37 -40.53
CA TYR A 162 4.08 -26.40 -41.53
C TYR A 162 3.77 -25.88 -42.94
N ASN A 163 4.80 -25.34 -43.61
CA ASN A 163 5.06 -25.44 -45.06
C ASN A 163 6.16 -24.45 -45.46
N ARG A 164 7.43 -24.87 -45.34
CA ARG A 164 8.53 -24.33 -46.13
C ARG A 164 9.43 -25.46 -46.61
N GLU A 165 9.03 -26.08 -47.71
CA GLU A 165 9.97 -26.51 -48.75
C GLU A 165 9.39 -26.04 -50.08
N GLY A 166 10.07 -25.08 -50.72
CA GLY A 166 9.69 -24.61 -52.05
C GLY A 166 10.07 -23.17 -52.36
N LEU A 167 11.26 -23.02 -52.94
CA LEU A 167 11.61 -22.06 -54.00
C LEU A 167 11.86 -20.58 -53.64
N ALA A 168 13.16 -20.33 -53.51
CA ALA A 168 13.97 -19.22 -54.04
C ALA A 168 13.33 -18.10 -54.90
N SER A 169 13.88 -16.91 -54.64
CA SER A 169 14.22 -15.78 -55.53
C SER A 169 13.11 -14.97 -56.21
N HIS A 170 13.01 -13.69 -55.81
CA HIS A 170 13.30 -12.47 -56.60
C HIS A 170 12.69 -11.26 -55.85
N GLN A 171 13.49 -10.35 -55.29
CA GLN A 171 13.98 -9.09 -55.90
C GLN A 171 12.89 -8.03 -56.21
N TYR A 172 13.04 -6.87 -55.54
CA TYR A 172 12.54 -5.51 -55.87
C TYR A 172 10.99 -5.34 -55.94
N ASP A 173 10.35 -4.22 -55.60
CA ASP A 173 10.76 -2.84 -55.50
C ASP A 173 9.76 -2.00 -54.65
N ARG A 174 10.27 -0.85 -54.21
CA ARG A 174 9.69 0.42 -53.74
C ARG A 174 8.16 0.70 -53.81
N SER A 175 7.68 1.21 -52.67
CA SER A 175 7.07 2.55 -52.43
C SER A 175 5.75 3.00 -53.09
N PHE A 176 4.98 3.78 -52.29
CA PHE A 176 3.86 4.69 -52.66
C PHE A 176 2.55 3.98 -53.09
N ASP A 177 1.33 4.39 -52.71
CA ASP A 177 0.79 5.53 -51.97
C ASP A 177 -0.66 5.18 -51.55
N ARG A 178 -1.16 5.94 -50.56
CA ARG A 178 -2.54 6.21 -50.15
C ARG A 178 -3.68 5.62 -50.99
N THR A 179 -4.64 4.96 -50.33
CA THR A 179 -5.97 5.56 -50.05
C THR A 179 -6.89 4.66 -49.21
N LYS A 180 -7.49 5.29 -48.19
CA LYS A 180 -8.83 5.08 -47.58
C LYS A 180 -9.36 3.64 -47.46
N LYS A 181 -9.24 3.07 -46.25
CA LYS A 181 -10.10 1.98 -45.76
C LYS A 181 -11.49 2.54 -45.46
N ASN A 182 -12.50 2.09 -46.20
CA ASN A 182 -13.86 1.93 -45.69
C ASN A 182 -14.07 0.45 -45.37
N LEU A 183 -14.61 0.21 -44.17
CA LEU A 183 -14.95 -1.08 -43.60
C LEU A 183 -16.12 -1.73 -44.37
N PRO A 184 -16.06 -3.03 -44.73
CA PRO A 184 -17.25 -3.79 -45.10
C PRO A 184 -17.78 -4.60 -43.89
N GLN A 185 -19.08 -4.46 -43.65
CA GLN A 185 -19.87 -5.28 -42.73
C GLN A 185 -19.88 -6.75 -43.20
N LEU A 186 -19.62 -7.69 -42.28
CA LEU A 186 -19.87 -9.12 -42.51
C LEU A 186 -21.34 -9.43 -42.21
N GLN A 187 -22.09 -9.76 -43.27
CA GLN A 187 -23.33 -10.50 -43.17
C GLN A 187 -23.04 -11.99 -43.04
N THR A 188 -23.85 -12.62 -42.19
CA THR A 188 -23.98 -14.04 -41.92
C THR A 188 -24.30 -14.87 -43.17
N GLU A 189 -23.49 -15.89 -43.45
CA GLU A 189 -23.90 -17.04 -44.26
C GLU A 189 -23.79 -18.35 -43.47
N LYS A 190 -24.92 -19.07 -43.43
CA LYS A 190 -25.05 -20.45 -42.95
C LYS A 190 -24.40 -21.39 -43.97
N SER A 191 -23.68 -22.41 -43.50
CA SER A 191 -23.31 -23.56 -44.33
C SER A 191 -23.35 -24.87 -43.53
N SER A 192 -23.73 -25.91 -44.25
CA SER A 192 -24.26 -27.19 -43.84
C SER A 192 -23.27 -28.20 -43.24
N LYS A 193 -23.84 -29.05 -42.37
CA LYS A 193 -23.48 -30.42 -41.99
C LYS A 193 -22.34 -31.11 -42.75
N ARG A 194 -21.38 -31.65 -41.98
CA ARG A 194 -20.80 -32.98 -42.22
C ARG A 194 -20.84 -33.78 -40.92
N GLU A 195 -21.41 -34.97 -41.01
CA GLU A 195 -21.44 -35.99 -39.96
C GLU A 195 -20.08 -36.68 -39.82
N GLY A 196 -19.77 -37.06 -38.59
CA GLY A 196 -18.77 -38.10 -38.30
C GLY A 196 -17.74 -37.66 -37.27
N TRP A 197 -18.05 -37.87 -35.99
CA TRP A 197 -17.36 -38.82 -35.10
C TRP A 197 -17.99 -38.69 -33.71
N ALA A 198 -18.63 -39.77 -33.27
CA ALA A 198 -19.17 -39.88 -31.93
C ALA A 198 -18.02 -40.09 -30.93
N ARG A 199 -17.86 -39.17 -29.98
CA ARG A 199 -17.48 -39.50 -28.61
C ARG A 199 -18.42 -38.76 -27.67
N ASN A 200 -19.01 -39.55 -26.78
CA ASN A 200 -19.83 -39.12 -25.67
C ASN A 200 -19.04 -38.11 -24.83
N ASP A 201 -19.54 -36.89 -24.73
CA ASP A 201 -19.55 -36.16 -23.48
C ASP A 201 -20.96 -35.59 -23.32
N LEU A 202 -21.70 -36.22 -22.40
CA LEU A 202 -22.96 -35.68 -21.93
C LEU A 202 -22.66 -34.32 -21.32
N ASN A 203 -23.13 -33.26 -21.99
CA ASN A 203 -23.32 -31.95 -21.37
C ASN A 203 -24.14 -32.16 -20.09
N HIS A 204 -23.46 -32.20 -18.94
CA HIS A 204 -24.11 -32.13 -17.64
C HIS A 204 -24.68 -30.73 -17.50
N ILE A 205 -25.95 -30.56 -17.91
CA ILE A 205 -26.78 -29.47 -17.39
C ILE A 205 -26.85 -29.73 -15.88
N ARG A 206 -26.25 -28.84 -15.10
CA ARG A 206 -26.33 -28.90 -13.63
C ARG A 206 -27.45 -27.96 -13.22
N ASP A 207 -28.47 -28.53 -12.60
CA ASP A 207 -29.54 -27.78 -11.96
C ASP A 207 -29.06 -27.40 -10.55
N MET A 208 -29.13 -26.12 -10.23
CA MET A 208 -28.72 -25.57 -8.95
C MET A 208 -29.89 -24.79 -8.34
N CYS A 209 -30.26 -25.14 -7.10
CA CYS A 209 -31.23 -24.37 -6.34
C CYS A 209 -30.53 -23.17 -5.70
N VAL A 210 -31.06 -21.97 -5.95
CA VAL A 210 -30.56 -20.72 -5.39
C VAL A 210 -31.71 -20.02 -4.68
N ASN A 211 -31.47 -19.56 -3.45
CA ASN A 211 -32.40 -18.67 -2.77
C ASN A 211 -32.26 -17.27 -3.37
N VAL A 212 -33.35 -16.71 -3.88
CA VAL A 212 -33.38 -15.39 -4.49
C VAL A 212 -34.58 -14.61 -3.98
N THR A 213 -34.44 -13.30 -3.86
CA THR A 213 -35.56 -12.41 -3.61
C THR A 213 -36.31 -12.19 -4.92
N LYS A 214 -37.57 -12.64 -4.99
CA LYS A 214 -38.45 -12.45 -6.15
C LYS A 214 -39.34 -11.24 -5.93
N VAL A 215 -39.36 -10.34 -6.92
CA VAL A 215 -40.31 -9.22 -7.00
C VAL A 215 -41.59 -9.71 -7.67
N TYR A 216 -42.72 -9.67 -6.95
CA TYR A 216 -44.06 -10.07 -7.42
C TYR A 216 -44.77 -8.95 -8.16
N ASP A 217 -44.63 -7.73 -7.65
CA ASP A 217 -45.18 -6.52 -8.24
C ASP A 217 -44.27 -5.34 -7.94
N TRP A 218 -44.29 -4.36 -8.82
CA TRP A 218 -43.49 -3.16 -8.68
C TRP A 218 -44.22 -2.01 -9.35
N ILE A 219 -44.54 -0.99 -8.54
CA ILE A 219 -45.06 0.27 -9.02
C ILE A 219 -44.11 1.41 -8.66
N THR A 220 -44.16 2.45 -9.47
CA THR A 220 -43.62 3.76 -9.12
C THR A 220 -44.78 4.66 -8.74
N GLN A 221 -44.74 5.21 -7.52
CA GLN A 221 -45.76 6.06 -6.94
C GLN A 221 -45.19 7.46 -6.74
N GLN A 222 -45.83 8.47 -7.32
CA GLN A 222 -45.49 9.87 -7.03
C GLN A 222 -46.36 10.39 -5.89
N SER A 223 -45.72 10.96 -4.88
CA SER A 223 -46.34 11.42 -3.65
C SER A 223 -46.10 12.91 -3.49
N ILE A 224 -47.18 13.71 -3.54
CA ILE A 224 -47.10 15.16 -3.44
C ILE A 224 -47.86 15.61 -2.19
N THR A 225 -47.22 16.42 -1.34
CA THR A 225 -47.89 17.01 -0.18
C THR A 225 -47.48 18.47 0.02
N GLN A 226 -48.40 19.24 0.61
CA GLN A 226 -48.18 20.64 0.93
C GLN A 226 -48.33 20.84 2.44
N ILE A 227 -47.30 21.42 3.05
CA ILE A 227 -47.25 21.73 4.47
C ILE A 227 -47.34 23.25 4.61
N ARG A 228 -48.26 23.72 5.44
CA ARG A 228 -48.37 25.13 5.80
C ARG A 228 -48.23 25.28 7.31
N LYS A 229 -47.33 26.17 7.73
CA LYS A 229 -47.05 26.46 9.14
C LYS A 229 -47.01 27.95 9.39
N ASN A 230 -47.46 28.38 10.56
CA ASN A 230 -47.34 29.78 10.97
C ASN A 230 -45.92 30.02 11.53
N ALA A 231 -45.55 31.30 11.64
CA ALA A 231 -44.22 31.69 12.13
C ALA A 231 -43.89 31.11 13.52
N ASP A 232 -44.86 31.10 14.43
CA ASP A 232 -44.67 30.57 15.79
C ASP A 232 -44.44 29.05 15.82
N ASP A 233 -44.87 28.32 14.79
CA ASP A 233 -44.71 26.87 14.70
C ASP A 233 -43.34 26.46 14.13
N VAL A 234 -42.64 27.39 13.46
CA VAL A 234 -41.39 27.15 12.73
C VAL A 234 -40.47 28.36 12.94
N PRO A 235 -39.85 28.51 14.12
CA PRO A 235 -38.88 29.57 14.34
C PRO A 235 -37.66 29.35 13.43
N PHE A 236 -37.10 30.45 12.94
CA PHE A 236 -35.82 30.48 12.24
C PHE A 236 -34.75 31.01 13.18
N ASP A 237 -33.60 30.33 13.19
CA ASP A 237 -32.39 30.81 13.84
C ASP A 237 -31.47 31.40 12.77
N CYS A 238 -31.07 32.65 12.96
CA CYS A 238 -30.32 33.46 11.99
C CYS A 238 -28.91 33.83 12.46
N ASP A 239 -28.56 33.46 13.71
CA ASP A 239 -27.24 33.69 14.29
C ASP A 239 -26.46 32.37 14.22
N ILE A 240 -26.16 31.89 13.00
CA ILE A 240 -25.50 30.59 12.83
C ILE A 240 -24.09 30.66 12.27
N CYS A 241 -23.25 29.78 12.79
CA CYS A 241 -21.94 29.49 12.27
C CYS A 241 -22.01 28.50 11.09
N ALA A 242 -21.30 28.78 10.00
CA ALA A 242 -21.17 27.96 8.81
C ALA A 242 -19.78 27.31 8.74
N LEU A 243 -19.75 25.98 8.65
CA LEU A 243 -18.54 25.18 8.43
C LEU A 243 -18.52 24.66 6.98
N HIS A 244 -17.70 25.28 6.14
CA HIS A 244 -17.46 24.82 4.78
C HIS A 244 -16.33 23.79 4.77
N PHE A 245 -16.58 22.61 4.22
CA PHE A 245 -15.59 21.54 4.21
C PHE A 245 -15.42 21.00 2.80
N PHE A 246 -14.18 20.68 2.44
CA PHE A 246 -13.83 20.16 1.13
C PHE A 246 -13.20 18.78 1.28
N VAL A 247 -13.90 17.78 0.74
CA VAL A 247 -13.44 16.39 0.67
C VAL A 247 -13.33 15.99 -0.81
N PRO A 248 -12.15 15.53 -1.30
CA PRO A 248 -12.02 14.97 -2.64
C PRO A 248 -12.97 13.80 -2.86
N ALA A 249 -13.40 13.56 -4.10
CA ALA A 249 -14.29 12.44 -4.44
C ALA A 249 -13.67 11.06 -4.11
N ILE A 250 -12.33 10.96 -4.09
CA ILE A 250 -11.58 9.74 -3.81
C ILE A 250 -10.36 10.08 -2.95
N LEU A 251 -10.15 9.33 -1.87
CA LEU A 251 -8.97 9.34 -1.03
C LEU A 251 -8.10 8.12 -1.36
N VAL A 252 -6.86 8.37 -1.79
CA VAL A 252 -5.89 7.32 -2.12
C VAL A 252 -4.74 7.38 -1.14
N CYS A 253 -4.68 6.40 -0.23
CA CYS A 253 -3.70 6.27 0.85
C CYS A 253 -3.59 7.50 1.77
N GLU A 254 -3.01 8.60 1.32
CA GLU A 254 -2.90 9.83 2.10
C GLU A 254 -3.35 11.05 1.29
N ARG A 255 -4.17 11.92 1.89
CA ARG A 255 -4.63 13.16 1.27
C ARG A 255 -4.81 14.28 2.29
N THR A 256 -4.68 15.52 1.84
CA THR A 256 -5.02 16.70 2.64
C THR A 256 -6.49 17.06 2.43
N LEU A 257 -7.21 17.28 3.53
CA LEU A 257 -8.54 17.87 3.58
C LEU A 257 -8.45 19.31 4.06
N SER A 258 -9.40 20.15 3.66
CA SER A 258 -9.41 21.57 4.03
C SER A 258 -10.83 22.10 4.17
N GLY A 259 -10.99 23.20 4.91
CA GLY A 259 -12.27 23.88 5.04
C GLY A 259 -12.14 25.26 5.67
N THR A 260 -13.27 25.95 5.84
CA THR A 260 -13.36 27.24 6.53
C THR A 260 -14.51 27.27 7.54
N LEU A 261 -14.32 28.00 8.64
CA LEU A 261 -15.37 28.33 9.61
C LEU A 261 -15.68 29.82 9.57
N GLU A 262 -16.95 30.16 9.51
CA GLU A 262 -17.46 31.53 9.48
C GLU A 262 -18.67 31.65 10.39
N CYS A 263 -18.76 32.70 11.21
CA CYS A 263 -19.89 32.95 12.10
C CYS A 263 -20.37 34.37 11.89
N ASN A 264 -21.67 34.57 11.66
CA ASN A 264 -22.25 35.90 11.42
C ASN A 264 -21.53 36.69 10.30
N GLY A 265 -21.03 35.99 9.28
CA GLY A 265 -20.28 36.60 8.17
C GLY A 265 -18.79 36.91 8.47
N GLU A 266 -18.29 36.56 9.66
CA GLU A 266 -16.89 36.77 10.07
C GLU A 266 -16.12 35.46 10.20
N ARG A 267 -14.86 35.45 9.74
CA ARG A 267 -13.97 34.28 9.85
C ARG A 267 -13.54 34.05 11.29
N VAL A 268 -13.60 32.80 11.75
CA VAL A 268 -13.28 32.45 13.14
C VAL A 268 -11.88 31.85 13.24
N GLU A 269 -10.97 32.55 13.91
CA GLU A 269 -9.61 32.07 14.21
C GLU A 269 -9.56 31.21 15.48
N GLY A 270 -8.73 30.16 15.49
CA GLY A 270 -8.43 29.36 16.68
C GLY A 270 -9.50 28.34 17.07
N ALA A 271 -10.53 28.13 16.25
CA ALA A 271 -11.55 27.13 16.50
C ALA A 271 -10.96 25.71 16.30
N SER A 272 -11.32 24.79 17.19
CA SER A 272 -10.93 23.37 17.10
C SER A 272 -11.98 22.60 16.32
N ILE A 273 -11.59 22.08 15.16
CA ILE A 273 -12.41 21.28 14.25
C ILE A 273 -12.09 19.80 14.48
N HIS A 274 -13.06 19.04 14.96
CA HIS A 274 -12.97 17.60 15.16
C HIS A 274 -13.41 16.86 13.89
N LEU A 275 -12.62 15.87 13.47
CA LEU A 275 -12.92 15.04 12.31
C LEU A 275 -13.24 13.60 12.69
N SER A 276 -14.16 12.98 11.96
CA SER A 276 -14.52 11.58 12.14
C SER A 276 -14.96 10.98 10.80
N ALA A 277 -14.87 9.66 10.67
CA ALA A 277 -15.32 8.94 9.48
C ALA A 277 -16.27 7.80 9.85
N THR A 278 -17.23 7.52 8.95
CA THR A 278 -18.10 6.34 9.05
C THR A 278 -18.10 5.59 7.72
N PRO A 279 -17.70 4.31 7.66
CA PRO A 279 -17.05 3.55 8.75
C PRO A 279 -15.72 4.17 9.20
N ASP A 280 -15.33 3.91 10.45
CA ASP A 280 -14.10 4.42 11.06
C ASP A 280 -12.89 3.61 10.57
N ILE A 281 -12.46 3.92 9.35
CA ILE A 281 -11.36 3.22 8.66
C ILE A 281 -10.22 4.17 8.28
N VAL A 282 -10.29 5.46 8.63
CA VAL A 282 -9.25 6.44 8.31
C VAL A 282 -8.85 7.20 9.57
N SER A 283 -7.61 7.68 9.61
CA SER A 283 -7.13 8.55 10.70
C SER A 283 -6.87 9.96 10.20
N PHE A 284 -7.03 10.95 11.09
CA PHE A 284 -6.81 12.37 10.79
C PHE A 284 -5.64 12.93 11.60
N SER A 285 -4.81 13.77 10.99
CA SER A 285 -3.69 14.43 11.66
C SER A 285 -3.40 15.80 11.06
N PRO A 286 -3.53 16.91 11.82
CA PRO A 286 -4.00 16.96 13.20
C PRO A 286 -5.52 16.72 13.33
N ASP A 287 -5.93 16.16 14.48
CA ASP A 287 -7.31 16.13 14.96
C ASP A 287 -7.33 16.40 16.49
N PRO A 288 -7.90 17.54 16.96
CA PRO A 288 -8.58 18.55 16.17
C PRO A 288 -7.65 19.38 15.28
N ALA A 289 -8.13 19.73 14.08
CA ALA A 289 -7.52 20.76 13.24
C ALA A 289 -7.90 22.15 13.76
N VAL A 290 -7.00 23.13 13.67
CA VAL A 290 -7.24 24.49 14.21
C VAL A 290 -7.38 25.49 13.07
N THR A 291 -8.38 26.36 13.12
CA THR A 291 -8.56 27.41 12.11
C THR A 291 -7.53 28.54 12.26
N ASP A 292 -7.02 29.04 11.13
CA ASP A 292 -6.12 30.19 11.08
C ASP A 292 -6.87 31.55 11.12
N ALA A 293 -6.13 32.66 10.99
CA ALA A 293 -6.69 34.01 11.00
C ALA A 293 -7.72 34.29 9.89
N ASN A 294 -7.79 33.46 8.84
CA ASN A 294 -8.80 33.53 7.78
C ASN A 294 -9.91 32.50 7.97
N GLY A 295 -9.97 31.85 9.14
CA GLY A 295 -10.93 30.80 9.45
C GLY A 295 -10.67 29.48 8.73
N HIS A 296 -9.51 29.31 8.07
CA HIS A 296 -9.19 28.13 7.29
C HIS A 296 -8.52 27.05 8.14
N PHE A 297 -8.86 25.78 7.92
CA PHE A 297 -8.20 24.63 8.55
C PHE A 297 -7.77 23.60 7.52
N THR A 298 -6.73 22.82 7.86
CA THR A 298 -6.28 21.66 7.09
C THR A 298 -6.01 20.48 7.99
N THR A 299 -6.18 19.27 7.46
CA THR A 299 -5.78 18.02 8.12
C THR A 299 -5.36 17.00 7.08
N VAL A 300 -4.50 16.05 7.45
CA VAL A 300 -4.13 14.91 6.61
C VAL A 300 -5.01 13.72 7.01
N VAL A 301 -5.69 13.12 6.03
CA VAL A 301 -6.41 11.86 6.19
C VAL A 301 -5.55 10.71 5.65
N THR A 302 -5.41 9.65 6.45
CA THR A 302 -4.65 8.45 6.12
C THR A 302 -5.58 7.24 6.08
N VAL A 303 -5.56 6.52 4.96
CA VAL A 303 -6.27 5.28 4.68
C VAL A 303 -5.29 4.11 4.89
N PRO A 304 -5.60 3.13 5.74
CA PRO A 304 -4.78 1.94 5.95
C PRO A 304 -4.49 1.18 4.66
N THR A 305 -3.26 0.70 4.48
CA THR A 305 -2.88 -0.16 3.35
C THR A 305 -3.69 -1.47 3.35
N GLY A 306 -4.03 -1.96 2.16
CA GLY A 306 -4.94 -3.08 1.95
C GLY A 306 -6.43 -2.71 1.95
N THR A 307 -6.76 -1.42 2.06
CA THR A 307 -8.16 -0.96 1.99
C THR A 307 -8.64 -1.01 0.55
N GLU A 308 -9.51 -1.98 0.26
CA GLU A 308 -10.30 -2.01 -0.97
C GLU A 308 -11.22 -0.79 -1.07
N SER A 309 -11.69 -0.47 -2.29
CA SER A 309 -12.60 0.65 -2.53
C SER A 309 -13.81 0.61 -1.59
N THR A 310 -13.84 1.54 -0.63
CA THR A 310 -14.85 1.59 0.43
C THR A 310 -15.50 2.98 0.47
N ASP A 311 -16.83 3.03 0.37
CA ASP A 311 -17.59 4.26 0.55
C ASP A 311 -17.56 4.68 2.03
N ILE A 312 -17.17 5.93 2.30
CA ILE A 312 -17.14 6.51 3.65
C ILE A 312 -17.81 7.91 3.67
N GLU A 313 -18.24 8.33 4.85
CA GLU A 313 -18.72 9.69 5.13
C GLU A 313 -17.77 10.35 6.13
N ILE A 314 -17.25 11.53 5.80
CA ILE A 314 -16.36 12.30 6.70
C ILE A 314 -17.14 13.46 7.29
N ASN A 315 -17.19 13.49 8.61
CA ASN A 315 -17.81 14.55 9.39
C ASN A 315 -16.76 15.45 10.02
N ALA A 316 -16.85 16.75 9.75
CA ALA A 316 -16.11 17.79 10.44
C ALA A 316 -17.07 18.55 11.36
N SER A 317 -16.68 18.80 12.61
CA SER A 317 -17.55 19.44 13.60
C SER A 317 -16.79 20.34 14.57
N THR A 318 -17.47 21.32 15.14
CA THR A 318 -16.90 22.22 16.14
C THR A 318 -17.97 22.78 17.05
N THR A 319 -17.56 23.33 18.20
CA THR A 319 -18.43 24.12 19.07
C THR A 319 -17.79 25.48 19.28
N THR A 320 -18.41 26.54 18.78
CA THR A 320 -17.94 27.92 18.92
C THR A 320 -19.06 28.77 19.50
N GLU A 321 -18.73 29.63 20.46
CA GLU A 321 -19.69 30.48 21.20
C GLU A 321 -20.89 29.73 21.83
N GLY A 322 -20.76 28.41 22.04
CA GLY A 322 -21.83 27.55 22.58
C GLY A 322 -22.75 26.94 21.51
N GLU A 323 -22.51 27.23 20.24
CA GLU A 323 -23.22 26.68 19.08
C GLU A 323 -22.43 25.51 18.49
N PHE A 324 -23.12 24.39 18.22
CA PHE A 324 -22.53 23.22 17.59
C PHE A 324 -22.79 23.25 16.08
N VAL A 325 -21.72 23.19 15.29
CA VAL A 325 -21.81 23.13 13.83
C VAL A 325 -21.11 21.87 13.35
N SER A 326 -21.71 21.21 12.36
CA SER A 326 -21.10 20.06 11.71
C SER A 326 -21.43 20.02 10.23
N THR A 327 -20.56 19.37 9.46
CA THR A 327 -20.75 19.14 8.03
C THR A 327 -20.21 17.77 7.68
N THR A 328 -20.98 17.01 6.90
CA THR A 328 -20.64 15.64 6.52
C THR A 328 -20.64 15.52 5.00
N LEU A 329 -19.57 14.94 4.44
CA LEU A 329 -19.43 14.73 3.00
C LEU A 329 -19.04 13.27 2.67
N PRO A 330 -19.66 12.65 1.64
CA PRO A 330 -19.30 11.31 1.20
C PRO A 330 -18.02 11.33 0.33
N THR A 331 -17.24 10.25 0.40
CA THR A 331 -16.08 9.99 -0.46
C THR A 331 -15.80 8.49 -0.56
N ILE A 332 -14.86 8.10 -1.42
CA ILE A 332 -14.37 6.72 -1.52
C ILE A 332 -12.95 6.67 -0.94
N ALA A 333 -12.72 5.83 0.06
CA ALA A 333 -11.39 5.53 0.56
C ALA A 333 -10.86 4.25 -0.08
N LEU A 334 -9.64 4.31 -0.62
CA LEU A 334 -8.88 3.12 -1.00
C LEU A 334 -7.39 3.32 -0.73
N CYS A 335 -6.73 2.22 -0.39
CA CYS A 335 -5.29 2.13 -0.38
C CYS A 335 -4.95 0.66 -0.61
N LEU A 336 -5.05 0.22 -1.86
CA LEU A 336 -4.74 -1.15 -2.23
C LEU A 336 -3.27 -1.44 -1.89
N ALA A 337 -3.02 -2.61 -1.31
CA ALA A 337 -1.65 -3.12 -1.24
C ALA A 337 -1.24 -3.50 -2.67
N ASP A 338 -0.22 -2.85 -3.24
CA ASP A 338 0.33 -3.33 -4.51
C ASP A 338 1.00 -4.68 -4.23
N PRO A 339 0.64 -5.75 -4.96
CA PRO A 339 1.24 -7.05 -4.76
C PRO A 339 2.75 -6.95 -4.94
N CYS A 340 3.49 -7.81 -4.24
CA CYS A 340 4.89 -7.97 -4.49
C CYS A 340 5.11 -8.40 -5.95
N VAL A 341 6.05 -7.77 -6.66
CA VAL A 341 6.37 -8.07 -8.05
C VAL A 341 7.87 -8.34 -8.16
N LEU A 342 8.19 -9.45 -8.82
CA LEU A 342 9.52 -9.80 -9.30
C LEU A 342 9.53 -9.56 -10.82
N THR A 343 10.52 -8.81 -11.32
CA THR A 343 10.73 -8.63 -12.76
C THR A 343 12.04 -9.29 -13.18
N LEU A 344 12.09 -9.85 -14.39
CA LEU A 344 13.27 -10.45 -15.00
C LEU A 344 13.49 -9.90 -16.40
N PHE A 345 14.72 -9.47 -16.69
CA PHE A 345 15.17 -8.95 -17.98
C PHE A 345 16.44 -9.67 -18.42
N GLY A 346 16.51 -9.99 -19.71
CA GLY A 346 17.69 -10.58 -20.36
C GLY A 346 17.63 -10.34 -21.87
N ALA A 347 18.75 -10.49 -22.56
CA ALA A 347 18.80 -10.40 -24.01
C ALA A 347 18.08 -11.58 -24.68
N ASP A 348 17.44 -11.34 -25.83
CA ASP A 348 16.79 -12.40 -26.63
C ASP A 348 17.79 -13.46 -27.12
N ASN A 349 19.05 -13.07 -27.32
CA ASN A 349 20.15 -13.94 -27.70
C ASN A 349 21.36 -13.68 -26.79
N MET A 350 21.94 -14.74 -26.23
CA MET A 350 23.09 -14.69 -25.32
C MET A 350 24.25 -15.52 -25.89
N GLU A 351 25.46 -14.95 -25.90
CA GLU A 351 26.66 -15.59 -26.48
C GLU A 351 27.77 -15.79 -25.45
N CYS A 352 28.12 -17.04 -25.14
CA CYS A 352 29.12 -17.48 -24.14
C CYS A 352 28.89 -16.95 -22.73
N ASN A 353 28.88 -15.63 -22.52
CA ASN A 353 28.55 -14.98 -21.27
C ASN A 353 27.68 -13.75 -21.51
N ASP A 354 26.66 -13.58 -20.68
CA ASP A 354 25.72 -12.44 -20.75
C ASP A 354 25.23 -12.08 -19.33
N ILE A 355 24.30 -11.14 -19.21
CA ILE A 355 23.78 -10.67 -17.93
C ILE A 355 22.26 -10.75 -17.95
N ILE A 356 21.68 -11.21 -16.84
CA ILE A 356 20.29 -10.97 -16.50
C ILE A 356 20.19 -9.96 -15.37
N SER A 357 19.10 -9.22 -15.38
CA SER A 357 18.80 -8.23 -14.34
C SER A 357 17.34 -8.32 -13.97
N GLY A 358 16.99 -7.77 -12.82
CA GLY A 358 15.62 -7.71 -12.39
C GLY A 358 15.46 -6.87 -11.15
N ARG A 359 14.22 -6.82 -10.64
CA ARG A 359 13.85 -5.98 -9.52
C ARG A 359 12.77 -6.64 -8.68
N VAL A 360 12.84 -6.44 -7.37
CA VAL A 360 11.79 -6.81 -6.41
C VAL A 360 11.18 -5.54 -5.81
N ARG A 361 9.85 -5.42 -5.92
CA ARG A 361 9.09 -4.32 -5.29
C ARG A 361 7.83 -4.86 -4.61
N CYS A 362 7.42 -4.27 -3.50
CA CYS A 362 6.13 -4.53 -2.85
C CYS A 362 5.52 -3.20 -2.43
N ASN A 363 4.20 -3.00 -2.57
CA ASN A 363 3.55 -1.74 -2.18
C ASN A 363 4.26 -0.50 -2.76
N ASN A 364 4.67 -0.59 -4.02
CA ASN A 364 5.46 0.43 -4.74
C ASN A 364 6.78 0.85 -4.06
N THR A 365 7.30 0.02 -3.15
CA THR A 365 8.56 0.21 -2.43
C THR A 365 9.56 -0.86 -2.88
N PHE A 366 10.82 -0.49 -3.09
CA PHE A 366 11.89 -1.41 -3.44
C PHE A 366 12.31 -2.22 -2.23
N ILE A 367 12.53 -3.53 -2.42
CA ILE A 367 12.83 -4.43 -1.31
C ILE A 367 14.29 -4.89 -1.39
N PRO A 368 15.17 -4.37 -0.51
CA PRO A 368 16.54 -4.84 -0.42
C PRO A 368 16.64 -6.21 0.26
N ASP A 369 17.81 -6.85 0.13
CA ASP A 369 18.19 -8.05 0.86
C ASP A 369 17.32 -9.29 0.60
N VAL A 370 16.67 -9.35 -0.56
CA VAL A 370 15.89 -10.51 -1.01
C VAL A 370 16.79 -11.45 -1.78
N GLU A 371 16.84 -12.73 -1.36
CA GLU A 371 17.47 -13.80 -2.13
C GLU A 371 16.62 -14.17 -3.35
N VAL A 372 17.20 -14.01 -4.54
CA VAL A 372 16.62 -14.35 -5.84
C VAL A 372 17.36 -15.55 -6.41
N THR A 373 16.67 -16.68 -6.53
CA THR A 373 17.21 -17.90 -7.11
C THR A 373 16.84 -18.00 -8.58
N THR A 374 17.85 -18.23 -9.44
CA THR A 374 17.67 -18.38 -10.88
C THR A 374 17.92 -19.81 -11.33
N THR A 375 17.07 -20.33 -12.20
CA THR A 375 17.19 -21.66 -12.79
C THR A 375 16.98 -21.62 -14.30
N ALA A 376 17.45 -22.64 -15.00
CA ALA A 376 17.33 -22.76 -16.45
C ALA A 376 16.81 -24.14 -16.87
N ASN A 377 16.00 -24.16 -17.93
CA ASN A 377 15.49 -25.37 -18.56
C ASN A 377 15.65 -25.30 -20.09
N PRO A 378 16.47 -26.16 -20.71
CA PRO A 378 17.33 -27.16 -20.08
C PRO A 378 18.43 -26.52 -19.22
N ALA A 379 18.91 -27.24 -18.21
CA ALA A 379 19.93 -26.77 -17.26
C ALA A 379 21.34 -26.74 -17.89
N ILE A 380 21.50 -25.96 -18.97
CA ILE A 380 22.75 -25.82 -19.72
C ILE A 380 23.46 -24.50 -19.42
N VAL A 381 22.81 -23.54 -18.77
CA VAL A 381 23.42 -22.28 -18.33
C VAL A 381 23.55 -22.24 -16.82
N THR A 382 24.58 -21.55 -16.33
CA THR A 382 24.79 -21.29 -14.90
C THR A 382 24.73 -19.80 -14.62
N PHE A 383 24.38 -19.44 -13.38
CA PHE A 383 24.17 -18.06 -12.96
C PHE A 383 25.12 -17.72 -11.82
N ASN A 384 25.71 -16.52 -11.85
CA ASN A 384 26.62 -16.05 -10.81
C ASN A 384 26.41 -14.55 -10.49
N PRO A 385 26.01 -14.17 -9.27
CA PRO A 385 25.69 -15.03 -8.13
C PRO A 385 24.37 -15.79 -8.30
N ASN A 386 24.24 -16.91 -7.58
CA ASN A 386 22.98 -17.65 -7.45
C ASN A 386 22.91 -18.36 -6.08
N PRO A 387 22.11 -17.88 -5.12
CA PRO A 387 21.14 -16.79 -5.26
C PRO A 387 21.80 -15.41 -5.40
N ALA A 388 21.18 -14.52 -6.18
CA ALA A 388 21.51 -13.09 -6.19
C ALA A 388 20.77 -12.38 -5.05
N ILE A 389 21.32 -11.29 -4.52
CA ILE A 389 20.69 -10.52 -3.42
C ILE A 389 20.32 -9.13 -3.94
N THR A 390 19.09 -8.68 -3.70
CA THR A 390 18.65 -7.34 -4.11
C THR A 390 19.35 -6.23 -3.33
N ASP A 391 19.67 -5.12 -4.00
CA ASP A 391 20.27 -3.92 -3.39
C ASP A 391 19.23 -2.94 -2.82
N GLU A 392 19.65 -1.75 -2.37
CA GLU A 392 18.78 -0.72 -1.81
C GLU A 392 17.67 -0.24 -2.76
N LEU A 393 17.86 -0.42 -4.07
CA LEU A 393 16.87 -0.09 -5.11
C LEU A 393 16.05 -1.32 -5.52
N GLY A 394 16.20 -2.43 -4.80
CA GLY A 394 15.54 -3.70 -5.05
C GLY A 394 16.05 -4.40 -6.30
N ASP A 395 17.15 -3.92 -6.89
CA ASP A 395 17.72 -4.46 -8.12
C ASP A 395 18.59 -5.68 -7.82
N TYR A 396 18.54 -6.69 -8.69
CA TYR A 396 19.45 -7.83 -8.66
C TYR A 396 20.02 -8.07 -10.05
N PHE A 397 21.24 -8.58 -10.08
CA PHE A 397 21.94 -8.96 -11.31
C PHE A 397 22.60 -10.33 -11.15
N ALA A 398 22.68 -11.07 -12.25
CA ALA A 398 23.47 -12.29 -12.31
C ALA A 398 24.12 -12.42 -13.69
N GLY A 399 25.41 -12.77 -13.70
CA GLY A 399 26.10 -13.22 -14.90
C GLY A 399 25.55 -14.58 -15.34
N VAL A 400 25.38 -14.75 -16.64
CA VAL A 400 24.96 -15.99 -17.31
C VAL A 400 26.20 -16.58 -17.95
N VAL A 401 26.53 -17.84 -17.63
CA VAL A 401 27.66 -18.57 -18.19
C VAL A 401 27.15 -19.76 -19.00
N ILE A 402 27.50 -19.78 -20.29
CA ILE A 402 27.13 -20.79 -21.27
C ILE A 402 28.36 -21.65 -21.59
N PRO A 403 28.30 -22.99 -21.43
CA PRO A 403 29.42 -23.88 -21.72
C PRO A 403 29.95 -23.75 -23.15
N ASN A 404 31.27 -23.81 -23.29
CA ASN A 404 31.94 -23.83 -24.59
C ASN A 404 31.42 -24.97 -25.49
N GLY A 405 31.21 -24.67 -26.77
CA GLY A 405 30.69 -25.60 -27.77
C GLY A 405 29.17 -25.76 -27.75
N THR A 406 28.43 -24.98 -26.96
CA THR A 406 26.96 -25.00 -26.94
C THR A 406 26.39 -24.47 -28.28
N PRO A 407 25.67 -25.29 -29.06
CA PRO A 407 24.99 -24.79 -30.27
C PRO A 407 23.80 -23.90 -29.89
N PRO A 408 23.29 -23.06 -30.82
CA PRO A 408 22.08 -22.26 -30.60
C PRO A 408 20.93 -23.10 -30.05
N THR A 409 20.52 -22.80 -28.82
CA THR A 409 19.52 -23.57 -28.05
C THR A 409 18.60 -22.61 -27.32
N ASP A 410 17.29 -22.80 -27.43
CA ASP A 410 16.32 -22.03 -26.64
C ASP A 410 16.30 -22.55 -25.19
N VAL A 411 16.43 -21.64 -24.23
CA VAL A 411 16.45 -21.90 -22.80
C VAL A 411 15.40 -21.04 -22.11
N GLU A 412 14.58 -21.67 -21.28
CA GLU A 412 13.68 -21.00 -20.35
C GLU A 412 14.45 -20.66 -19.06
N ILE A 413 14.56 -19.38 -18.73
CA ILE A 413 15.20 -18.89 -17.51
C ILE A 413 14.10 -18.43 -16.56
N THR A 414 14.08 -19.00 -15.36
CA THR A 414 13.10 -18.68 -14.31
C THR A 414 13.79 -18.14 -13.07
N THR A 415 13.36 -16.98 -12.61
CA THR A 415 13.76 -16.41 -11.31
C THR A 415 12.65 -16.57 -10.29
N THR A 416 13.05 -16.84 -9.04
CA THR A 416 12.13 -17.02 -7.91
C THR A 416 12.66 -16.27 -6.69
N ALA A 417 11.76 -15.67 -5.92
CA ALA A 417 12.08 -14.97 -4.69
C ALA A 417 10.95 -15.18 -3.67
N THR A 418 11.24 -15.10 -2.37
CA THR A 418 10.20 -15.15 -1.33
C THR A 418 10.22 -13.85 -0.53
N VAL A 419 9.11 -13.11 -0.53
CA VAL A 419 8.95 -11.86 0.23
C VAL A 419 7.71 -11.99 1.11
N ASN A 420 7.85 -11.75 2.42
CA ASN A 420 6.75 -11.87 3.38
C ASN A 420 5.99 -13.21 3.35
N GLY A 421 6.67 -14.31 2.97
CA GLY A 421 6.07 -15.63 2.82
C GLY A 421 5.34 -15.86 1.49
N GLU A 422 5.27 -14.86 0.61
CA GLU A 422 4.77 -14.98 -0.76
C GLU A 422 5.91 -15.34 -1.71
N THR A 423 5.71 -16.37 -2.54
CA THR A 423 6.67 -16.75 -3.59
C THR A 423 6.35 -16.01 -4.87
N LEU A 424 7.32 -15.23 -5.34
CA LEU A 424 7.31 -14.51 -6.60
C LEU A 424 8.04 -15.34 -7.66
N THR A 425 7.59 -15.30 -8.91
CA THR A 425 8.21 -16.06 -10.00
C THR A 425 8.05 -15.30 -11.31
N GLU A 426 9.14 -15.22 -12.08
CA GLU A 426 9.14 -14.63 -13.42
C GLU A 426 10.00 -15.46 -14.37
N THR A 427 9.63 -15.51 -15.66
CA THR A 427 10.27 -16.38 -16.66
C THR A 427 10.47 -15.66 -17.99
N ILE A 428 11.64 -15.87 -18.61
CA ILE A 428 11.94 -15.45 -19.98
C ILE A 428 12.43 -16.65 -20.82
N ILE A 429 12.30 -16.56 -22.14
CA ILE A 429 12.86 -17.54 -23.08
C ILE A 429 13.93 -16.83 -23.92
N VAL A 430 15.14 -17.38 -23.92
CA VAL A 430 16.31 -16.80 -24.59
C VAL A 430 16.99 -17.85 -25.47
N ASN A 431 17.62 -17.43 -26.57
CA ASN A 431 18.46 -18.30 -27.38
C ASN A 431 19.92 -18.18 -26.92
N VAL A 432 20.54 -19.28 -26.48
CA VAL A 432 21.92 -19.28 -25.99
C VAL A 432 22.84 -20.04 -26.96
N SER A 433 24.07 -19.56 -27.12
CA SER A 433 25.11 -20.28 -27.88
C SER A 433 26.51 -19.94 -27.39
N CYS A 434 27.49 -20.82 -27.60
CA CYS A 434 28.89 -20.48 -27.38
C CYS A 434 29.82 -21.29 -28.29
N ALA A 435 30.54 -20.61 -29.18
CA ALA A 435 31.44 -21.22 -30.15
C ALA A 435 32.93 -21.08 -29.78
N SER A 436 33.28 -20.75 -28.54
CA SER A 436 34.66 -20.50 -28.09
C SER A 436 35.43 -21.77 -27.71
N ALA A 437 36.71 -21.81 -28.10
CA ALA A 437 37.71 -22.77 -27.64
C ALA A 437 38.59 -22.21 -26.50
N CYS A 438 38.37 -20.93 -26.15
CA CYS A 438 39.04 -20.24 -25.05
C CYS A 438 38.13 -20.16 -23.84
N ASP A 439 38.73 -20.27 -22.66
CA ASP A 439 38.10 -20.14 -21.35
C ASP A 439 38.74 -18.97 -20.61
N LEU A 440 37.90 -18.04 -20.16
CA LEU A 440 38.29 -16.86 -19.40
C LEU A 440 37.60 -16.96 -18.04
N THR A 441 38.35 -17.04 -16.94
CA THR A 441 37.78 -17.02 -15.59
C THR A 441 37.88 -15.62 -15.00
N VAL A 442 36.89 -15.19 -14.23
CA VAL A 442 36.91 -13.93 -13.48
C VAL A 442 36.49 -14.20 -12.04
N ASN A 443 37.25 -13.69 -11.08
CA ASN A 443 37.02 -13.82 -9.65
C ASN A 443 37.08 -12.44 -9.00
N ALA A 444 36.16 -12.20 -8.07
CA ALA A 444 36.06 -10.99 -7.27
C ALA A 444 35.48 -11.36 -5.90
N ASP A 445 35.67 -10.51 -4.89
CA ASP A 445 34.95 -10.65 -3.63
C ASP A 445 33.46 -10.32 -3.84
N ASP A 446 32.57 -11.06 -3.18
CA ASP A 446 31.12 -10.87 -3.28
C ASP A 446 30.68 -9.45 -2.83
N PHE A 447 31.50 -8.80 -1.99
CA PHE A 447 31.27 -7.45 -1.48
C PHE A 447 32.56 -6.61 -1.53
N ILE A 448 32.55 -5.52 -2.32
CA ILE A 448 33.69 -4.62 -2.51
C ILE A 448 33.42 -3.28 -1.81
N THR A 449 34.28 -2.92 -0.85
CA THR A 449 34.24 -1.63 -0.14
C THR A 449 35.26 -0.65 -0.69
N CYS A 450 34.81 0.38 -1.43
CA CYS A 450 35.63 1.40 -2.11
C CYS A 450 36.65 0.89 -3.14
N GLU A 451 37.46 -0.12 -2.84
CA GLU A 451 38.42 -0.73 -3.77
C GLU A 451 38.39 -2.25 -3.62
N GLY A 452 38.49 -2.99 -4.75
CA GLY A 452 38.48 -4.45 -4.75
C GLY A 452 39.33 -5.04 -5.88
N GLU A 453 40.08 -6.10 -5.58
CA GLU A 453 40.91 -6.80 -6.56
C GLU A 453 40.07 -7.80 -7.37
N ILE A 454 40.23 -7.75 -8.70
CA ILE A 454 39.59 -8.64 -9.66
C ILE A 454 40.69 -9.45 -10.33
N THR A 455 40.59 -10.78 -10.25
CA THR A 455 41.61 -11.69 -10.78
C THR A 455 41.00 -12.68 -11.77
N GLY A 456 41.84 -13.30 -12.59
CA GLY A 456 41.36 -14.32 -13.51
C GLY A 456 42.48 -14.99 -14.28
N VAL A 457 42.10 -15.93 -15.14
CA VAL A 457 43.00 -16.72 -15.97
C VAL A 457 42.39 -16.85 -17.36
N LEU A 458 43.20 -16.64 -18.40
CA LEU A 458 42.84 -16.86 -19.80
C LEU A 458 43.58 -18.08 -20.34
N THR A 459 42.83 -19.06 -20.83
CA THR A 459 43.37 -20.24 -21.51
C THR A 459 42.67 -20.47 -22.85
N CYS A 460 43.37 -21.04 -23.82
CA CYS A 460 42.79 -21.50 -25.08
C CYS A 460 43.30 -22.90 -25.38
N ASP A 461 42.40 -23.83 -25.72
CA ASP A 461 42.73 -25.26 -25.90
C ASP A 461 43.45 -25.89 -24.67
N GLY A 462 43.25 -25.29 -23.48
CA GLY A 462 43.89 -25.69 -22.23
C GLY A 462 45.28 -25.10 -21.98
N ASP A 463 45.84 -24.34 -22.91
CA ASP A 463 47.13 -23.65 -22.76
C ASP A 463 46.92 -22.19 -22.31
N PRO A 464 47.76 -21.66 -21.38
CA PRO A 464 47.67 -20.27 -20.95
C PRO A 464 48.06 -19.30 -22.07
N VAL A 465 47.38 -18.16 -22.12
CA VAL A 465 47.64 -17.11 -23.12
C VAL A 465 48.38 -15.95 -22.46
N GLU A 466 49.62 -15.71 -22.88
CA GLU A 466 50.45 -14.57 -22.42
C GLU A 466 50.20 -13.32 -23.28
N GLY A 467 50.15 -12.14 -22.64
CA GLY A 467 50.18 -10.86 -23.32
C GLY A 467 48.87 -10.41 -23.96
N ALA A 468 47.76 -11.13 -23.73
CA ALA A 468 46.44 -10.66 -24.11
C ALA A 468 46.03 -9.45 -23.25
N GLU A 469 45.34 -8.49 -23.86
CA GLU A 469 44.73 -7.33 -23.20
C GLU A 469 43.29 -7.67 -22.81
N ILE A 470 42.98 -7.60 -21.51
CA ILE A 470 41.68 -7.92 -20.92
C ILE A 470 41.02 -6.60 -20.52
N GLU A 471 39.93 -6.25 -21.17
CA GLU A 471 39.11 -5.08 -20.87
C GLU A 471 38.05 -5.40 -19.81
N PHE A 472 37.80 -4.47 -18.90
CA PHE A 472 36.82 -4.60 -17.83
C PHE A 472 35.72 -3.55 -17.91
N SER A 473 34.50 -3.94 -17.55
CA SER A 473 33.32 -3.08 -17.50
C SER A 473 32.40 -3.49 -16.35
N THR A 474 31.53 -2.58 -15.91
CA THR A 474 30.46 -2.87 -14.94
C THR A 474 29.09 -2.51 -15.49
N PHE A 475 28.09 -3.33 -15.17
CA PHE A 475 26.69 -3.03 -15.43
C PHE A 475 25.81 -3.31 -14.19
N PRO A 476 25.14 -2.29 -13.62
CA PRO A 476 25.28 -0.86 -13.94
C PRO A 476 26.70 -0.35 -13.66
N THR A 477 27.06 0.78 -14.26
CA THR A 477 28.40 1.36 -14.11
C THR A 477 28.57 1.95 -12.72
N VAL A 478 29.54 1.44 -11.94
CA VAL A 478 29.75 1.81 -10.53
C VAL A 478 31.17 2.26 -10.18
N GLY A 479 32.12 2.24 -11.13
CA GLY A 479 33.51 2.55 -10.82
C GLY A 479 34.44 2.50 -12.02
N THR A 480 35.74 2.61 -11.74
CA THR A 480 36.81 2.53 -12.75
C THR A 480 37.80 1.42 -12.42
N PHE A 481 38.42 0.83 -13.44
CA PHE A 481 39.37 -0.27 -13.29
C PHE A 481 40.80 0.20 -13.51
N THR A 482 41.73 -0.24 -12.68
CA THR A 482 43.16 0.09 -12.79
C THR A 482 44.03 -1.16 -12.60
N PRO A 483 44.77 -1.63 -13.63
CA PRO A 483 44.76 -1.16 -15.03
C PRO A 483 43.53 -1.63 -15.82
N ASN A 484 43.14 -0.88 -16.86
CA ASN A 484 42.14 -1.30 -17.85
C ASN A 484 42.56 -0.81 -19.25
N PRO A 485 42.99 -1.70 -20.16
CA PRO A 485 43.02 -3.16 -20.01
C PRO A 485 44.11 -3.66 -19.05
N ALA A 486 43.91 -4.85 -18.45
CA ALA A 486 44.96 -5.61 -17.78
C ALA A 486 45.66 -6.55 -18.77
N THR A 487 46.95 -6.81 -18.60
CA THR A 487 47.71 -7.73 -19.46
C THR A 487 47.88 -9.08 -18.77
N SER A 488 47.55 -10.16 -19.47
CA SER A 488 47.78 -11.53 -18.99
C SER A 488 49.26 -11.89 -18.93
N LEU A 489 49.65 -12.60 -17.87
CA LEU A 489 51.01 -13.08 -17.61
C LEU A 489 51.30 -14.40 -18.34
N ALA A 490 52.54 -14.88 -18.24
CA ALA A 490 52.99 -16.13 -18.88
C ALA A 490 52.21 -17.39 -18.44
N ASP A 491 51.59 -17.37 -17.27
CA ASP A 491 50.71 -18.43 -16.77
C ASP A 491 49.22 -18.17 -17.10
N GLY A 492 48.92 -17.17 -17.92
CA GLY A 492 47.58 -16.77 -18.33
C GLY A 492 46.83 -15.93 -17.29
N SER A 493 47.41 -15.70 -16.11
CA SER A 493 46.75 -14.93 -15.04
C SER A 493 46.74 -13.44 -15.31
N PHE A 494 45.73 -12.73 -14.80
CA PHE A 494 45.63 -11.27 -14.83
C PHE A 494 45.01 -10.74 -13.53
N SER A 495 45.25 -9.48 -13.23
CA SER A 495 44.64 -8.76 -12.10
C SER A 495 44.37 -7.29 -12.45
N THR A 496 43.27 -6.74 -11.93
CA THR A 496 42.93 -5.32 -11.94
C THR A 496 42.25 -4.92 -10.63
N THR A 497 42.22 -3.64 -10.31
CA THR A 497 41.50 -3.12 -9.13
C THR A 497 40.31 -2.29 -9.60
N LEU A 498 39.11 -2.65 -9.13
CA LEU A 498 37.91 -1.81 -9.24
C LEU A 498 37.95 -0.74 -8.14
N ILE A 499 37.83 0.53 -8.53
CA ILE A 499 37.76 1.69 -7.65
C ILE A 499 36.35 2.28 -7.75
N VAL A 500 35.61 2.24 -6.64
CA VAL A 500 34.24 2.71 -6.46
C VAL A 500 34.27 4.14 -5.90
N PRO A 501 33.51 5.10 -6.46
CA PRO A 501 33.46 6.47 -5.95
C PRO A 501 32.97 6.55 -4.50
N GLU A 502 33.51 7.49 -3.73
CA GLU A 502 32.94 7.84 -2.42
C GLU A 502 31.46 8.27 -2.54
N GLU A 503 30.71 8.11 -1.46
CA GLU A 503 29.25 8.32 -1.41
C GLU A 503 28.45 7.35 -2.28
N THR A 504 29.03 6.21 -2.67
CA THR A 504 28.28 5.14 -3.35
C THR A 504 27.52 4.31 -2.31
N PRO A 505 26.17 4.32 -2.31
CA PRO A 505 25.37 3.46 -1.44
C PRO A 505 25.56 1.99 -1.84
N ARG A 506 24.97 1.07 -1.08
CA ARG A 506 25.03 -0.35 -1.44
C ARG A 506 24.27 -0.60 -2.75
N LEU A 507 25.00 -1.02 -3.78
CA LEU A 507 24.48 -1.33 -5.12
C LEU A 507 24.86 -2.75 -5.53
N SER A 508 24.05 -3.38 -6.37
CA SER A 508 24.41 -4.62 -7.07
C SER A 508 24.93 -4.31 -8.47
N THR A 509 25.99 -4.98 -8.91
CA THR A 509 26.55 -4.83 -10.26
C THR A 509 27.15 -6.15 -10.77
N VAL A 510 27.38 -6.23 -12.07
CA VAL A 510 28.15 -7.30 -12.70
C VAL A 510 29.42 -6.75 -13.31
N ILE A 511 30.55 -7.36 -12.97
CA ILE A 511 31.86 -7.10 -13.57
C ILE A 511 32.02 -8.05 -14.77
N THR A 512 32.27 -7.49 -15.95
CA THR A 512 32.55 -8.26 -17.17
C THR A 512 33.99 -8.03 -17.59
N ALA A 513 34.76 -9.12 -17.71
CA ALA A 513 36.06 -9.12 -18.36
C ALA A 513 35.91 -9.64 -19.79
N MET A 514 36.57 -9.00 -20.75
CA MET A 514 36.47 -9.32 -22.17
C MET A 514 37.83 -9.18 -22.86
N THR A 515 38.13 -10.07 -23.80
CA THR A 515 39.32 -10.00 -24.64
C THR A 515 39.03 -10.58 -26.03
N THR A 516 39.99 -10.47 -26.94
CA THR A 516 39.93 -11.09 -28.27
C THR A 516 41.18 -11.93 -28.49
N VAL A 517 41.01 -13.24 -28.66
CA VAL A 517 42.10 -14.18 -28.99
C VAL A 517 41.84 -14.75 -30.38
N ASN A 518 42.83 -14.68 -31.28
CA ASN A 518 42.73 -15.19 -32.65
C ASN A 518 41.50 -14.68 -33.45
N GLY A 519 41.03 -13.46 -33.15
CA GLY A 519 39.86 -12.86 -33.79
C GLY A 519 38.51 -13.31 -33.22
N GLN A 520 38.52 -14.12 -32.17
CA GLN A 520 37.33 -14.54 -31.43
C GLN A 520 37.24 -13.78 -30.11
N SER A 521 36.06 -13.22 -29.82
CA SER A 521 35.81 -12.58 -28.53
C SER A 521 35.53 -13.63 -27.46
N VAL A 522 36.12 -13.41 -26.29
CA VAL A 522 35.94 -14.23 -25.10
C VAL A 522 35.63 -13.28 -23.95
N SER A 523 34.55 -13.52 -23.23
CA SER A 523 34.14 -12.75 -22.07
C SER A 523 33.83 -13.68 -20.91
N ASN A 524 33.81 -13.17 -19.68
CA ASN A 524 33.19 -13.82 -18.53
C ASN A 524 32.78 -12.73 -17.51
N SER A 525 31.82 -13.04 -16.65
CA SER A 525 31.22 -12.09 -15.74
C SER A 525 31.04 -12.64 -14.32
N VAL A 526 31.13 -11.76 -13.33
CA VAL A 526 30.89 -12.06 -11.92
C VAL A 526 30.04 -10.94 -11.31
N GLY A 527 28.95 -11.31 -10.64
CA GLY A 527 28.14 -10.34 -9.90
C GLY A 527 28.72 -10.08 -8.51
N VAL A 528 28.68 -8.81 -8.10
CA VAL A 528 29.19 -8.34 -6.81
C VAL A 528 28.27 -7.27 -6.25
N HIS A 529 28.36 -7.04 -4.95
CA HIS A 529 27.82 -5.84 -4.31
C HIS A 529 28.95 -4.85 -4.06
N VAL A 530 28.66 -3.56 -4.27
CA VAL A 530 29.62 -2.48 -4.01
C VAL A 530 29.02 -1.48 -3.02
N GLU A 531 29.86 -0.94 -2.18
CA GLU A 531 29.52 0.16 -1.28
C GLU A 531 30.76 1.01 -1.05
N CYS A 532 30.62 2.32 -1.06
CA CYS A 532 31.68 3.22 -0.63
C CYS A 532 31.04 4.45 0.01
N LEU A 533 30.50 4.25 1.20
CA LEU A 533 29.97 5.35 1.99
C LEU A 533 31.12 6.28 2.41
N PRO A 534 30.85 7.60 2.56
CA PRO A 534 31.84 8.49 3.15
C PRO A 534 32.21 7.88 4.51
N VAL A 535 33.50 7.79 4.76
CA VAL A 535 33.97 7.43 6.09
C VAL A 535 33.58 8.62 6.96
N ASP A 536 32.44 8.53 7.65
CA ASP A 536 32.12 9.50 8.70
C ASP A 536 33.34 9.54 9.62
N GLU A 537 34.00 10.69 9.67
CA GLU A 537 35.11 10.92 10.59
C GLU A 537 34.56 10.78 12.01
N CYS A 538 34.55 9.55 12.51
CA CYS A 538 34.39 9.13 13.89
C CYS A 538 33.38 10.00 14.68
N PRO A 539 32.07 9.67 14.67
CA PRO A 539 31.08 10.47 15.38
C PRO A 539 31.32 10.48 16.90
N CYS A 540 31.80 9.37 17.49
CA CYS A 540 32.07 9.25 18.93
C CYS A 540 33.14 8.17 19.26
N LYS A 541 33.80 8.26 20.42
CA LYS A 541 34.78 7.28 20.93
C LYS A 541 34.43 6.84 22.35
N PHE A 542 34.20 5.55 22.58
CA PHE A 542 33.85 5.07 23.91
C PHE A 542 34.30 3.62 24.20
N ARG A 543 34.50 3.33 25.49
CA ARG A 543 34.32 1.98 26.07
C ARG A 543 33.21 2.13 27.10
N ILE A 544 32.11 1.42 26.96
CA ILE A 544 30.94 1.55 27.84
C ILE A 544 30.83 0.24 28.63
N GLY A 545 30.56 0.24 29.94
CA GLY A 545 30.36 -1.04 30.61
C GLY A 545 29.99 -1.07 32.09
N ILE A 546 29.60 -2.27 32.54
CA ILE A 546 29.85 -2.91 33.82
C ILE A 546 30.38 -4.33 33.52
N SER A 547 31.68 -4.55 33.74
CA SER A 547 32.30 -5.88 33.66
C SER A 547 32.95 -6.25 35.00
N GLY A 548 32.60 -7.42 35.53
CA GLY A 548 33.29 -8.06 36.65
C GLY A 548 32.89 -7.66 38.06
N ASN A 549 32.08 -6.60 38.26
CA ASN A 549 31.32 -6.36 39.49
C ASN A 549 29.86 -6.04 39.12
N ALA A 550 29.15 -7.08 38.69
CA ALA A 550 27.80 -7.07 38.15
C ALA A 550 26.81 -6.21 38.97
N ALA A 551 25.99 -5.43 38.29
CA ALA A 551 25.02 -4.55 38.93
C ALA A 551 23.73 -5.30 39.27
N PRO A 552 23.09 -5.03 40.42
CA PRO A 552 21.76 -5.56 40.69
C PRO A 552 20.76 -4.94 39.70
N ALA A 553 19.97 -5.79 39.05
CA ALA A 553 18.96 -5.36 38.09
C ALA A 553 17.68 -6.19 38.22
N SER A 554 16.55 -5.56 37.93
CA SER A 554 15.28 -6.23 37.69
C SER A 554 14.98 -6.13 36.21
N VAL A 555 14.72 -7.27 35.58
CA VAL A 555 14.49 -7.36 34.14
C VAL A 555 13.06 -7.82 33.90
N ASP A 556 12.37 -7.14 33.00
CA ASP A 556 11.05 -7.51 32.52
C ASP A 556 11.20 -8.26 31.19
N ILE A 557 10.50 -9.38 31.09
CA ILE A 557 10.66 -10.34 29.99
C ILE A 557 9.28 -10.70 29.47
N ILE A 558 9.12 -10.65 28.15
CA ILE A 558 7.97 -11.23 27.46
C ILE A 558 8.46 -12.43 26.66
N THR A 559 7.86 -13.60 26.88
CA THR A 559 8.10 -14.80 26.06
C THR A 559 6.79 -15.41 25.62
N GLY A 560 6.57 -15.53 24.32
CA GLY A 560 5.32 -16.06 23.76
C GLY A 560 4.06 -15.35 24.28
N GLY A 561 4.14 -14.03 24.49
CA GLY A 561 3.03 -13.21 25.02
C GLY A 561 2.84 -13.26 26.54
N VAL A 562 3.66 -14.00 27.29
CA VAL A 562 3.58 -14.07 28.76
C VAL A 562 4.66 -13.19 29.38
N ALA A 563 4.24 -12.24 30.20
CA ALA A 563 5.14 -11.34 30.93
C ALA A 563 5.65 -11.97 32.24
N SER A 564 6.92 -11.74 32.56
CA SER A 564 7.55 -12.14 33.82
C SER A 564 8.67 -11.17 34.22
N THR A 565 8.98 -11.12 35.51
CA THR A 565 10.06 -10.27 36.04
C THR A 565 11.06 -11.12 36.81
N LEU A 566 12.36 -10.93 36.55
CA LEU A 566 13.45 -11.59 37.26
C LEU A 566 14.37 -10.55 37.92
N THR A 567 14.78 -10.80 39.15
CA THR A 567 15.77 -9.97 39.85
C THR A 567 17.09 -10.72 39.97
N GLY A 568 18.19 -10.10 39.57
CA GLY A 568 19.48 -10.75 39.48
C GLY A 568 20.61 -9.76 39.30
N THR A 569 21.68 -10.20 38.66
CA THR A 569 22.85 -9.36 38.37
C THR A 569 23.08 -9.26 36.88
N ILE A 570 23.37 -8.05 36.39
CA ILE A 570 23.65 -7.76 34.99
C ILE A 570 25.09 -7.27 34.79
N ASN A 571 25.72 -7.71 33.71
CA ASN A 571 26.96 -7.19 33.17
C ASN A 571 26.68 -6.61 31.78
N VAL A 572 27.34 -5.51 31.43
CA VAL A 572 27.27 -4.90 30.10
C VAL A 572 28.67 -4.49 29.67
N THR A 573 29.08 -4.72 28.43
CA THR A 573 30.26 -4.04 27.88
C THR A 573 30.06 -3.76 26.41
N ALA A 574 30.49 -2.60 25.93
CA ALA A 574 30.71 -2.33 24.52
C ALA A 574 31.98 -1.48 24.32
N VAL A 575 32.64 -1.59 23.16
CA VAL A 575 33.93 -0.91 22.90
C VAL A 575 34.08 -0.60 21.42
N GLN A 576 34.46 0.63 21.05
CA GLN A 576 35.18 0.87 19.79
C GLN A 576 36.52 1.61 20.00
N CYS A 577 37.56 0.95 19.49
CA CYS A 577 38.94 1.38 19.19
C CYS A 577 39.76 2.17 20.23
N PHE A 578 40.56 1.39 20.96
CA PHE A 578 41.68 1.88 21.75
C PHE A 578 42.95 1.06 21.49
N THR A 579 43.70 1.37 20.42
CA THR A 579 45.18 1.29 20.31
C THR A 579 45.69 1.90 18.99
N ALA A 580 46.28 3.10 19.08
CA ALA A 580 47.39 3.69 18.29
C ALA A 580 47.58 3.49 16.76
N SER A 581 46.60 3.07 15.95
CA SER A 581 46.75 3.09 14.47
C SER A 581 45.48 3.47 13.73
N ALA A 582 45.64 4.21 12.62
CA ALA A 582 44.61 4.73 11.72
C ALA A 582 43.86 3.66 10.90
N SER A 583 43.72 2.44 11.43
CA SER A 583 42.99 1.35 10.81
C SER A 583 41.99 0.80 11.82
N CYS A 584 40.91 1.57 12.00
CA CYS A 584 39.70 1.06 12.62
C CYS A 584 39.07 0.05 11.64
N ASN A 585 38.84 -1.19 12.08
CA ASN A 585 38.02 -2.12 11.32
C ASN A 585 36.59 -2.08 11.91
N PRO A 586 35.65 -1.31 11.33
CA PRO A 586 34.25 -1.29 11.76
C PRO A 586 33.56 -2.66 11.66
N ALA A 587 34.18 -3.66 11.01
CA ALA A 587 33.66 -5.03 10.96
C ALA A 587 33.92 -5.85 12.25
N ILE A 588 34.70 -5.37 13.22
CA ILE A 588 34.99 -6.09 14.49
C ILE A 588 34.49 -5.29 15.70
N ASP A 589 33.18 -5.07 15.74
CA ASP A 589 32.49 -4.27 16.74
C ASP A 589 31.56 -5.16 17.59
N ASN A 590 32.00 -5.55 18.79
CA ASN A 590 31.25 -6.44 19.69
C ASN A 590 30.68 -5.69 20.91
N PHE A 591 29.41 -5.93 21.24
CA PHE A 591 28.85 -5.68 22.57
C PHE A 591 28.37 -6.99 23.22
N ASN A 592 28.36 -7.02 24.55
CA ASN A 592 27.85 -8.13 25.33
C ASN A 592 27.00 -7.64 26.50
N VAL A 593 25.85 -8.28 26.71
CA VAL A 593 25.03 -8.16 27.91
C VAL A 593 24.84 -9.54 28.50
N SER A 594 24.97 -9.68 29.81
CA SER A 594 24.76 -10.96 30.50
C SER A 594 24.02 -10.74 31.81
N PHE A 595 22.83 -11.32 31.93
CA PHE A 595 22.00 -11.31 33.13
C PHE A 595 21.90 -12.72 33.73
N GLY A 596 22.03 -12.80 35.06
CA GLY A 596 21.88 -14.04 35.82
C GLY A 596 21.01 -13.87 37.06
N SER A 597 20.08 -14.82 37.28
CA SER A 597 19.19 -14.86 38.46
C SER A 597 18.90 -16.31 38.87
N GLY A 598 19.49 -16.79 39.98
CA GLY A 598 19.10 -18.06 40.60
C GLY A 598 19.16 -19.31 39.71
N GLY A 599 20.01 -19.32 38.67
CA GLY A 599 20.10 -20.41 37.66
C GLY A 599 19.48 -20.06 36.30
N ASN A 600 18.74 -18.96 36.21
CA ASN A 600 18.30 -18.37 34.95
C ASN A 600 19.39 -17.48 34.36
N THR A 601 19.59 -17.55 33.05
CA THR A 601 20.61 -16.82 32.29
C THR A 601 20.02 -16.27 31.00
N ILE A 602 20.36 -15.01 30.70
CA ILE A 602 20.03 -14.32 29.44
C ILE A 602 21.29 -13.60 29.02
N ASN A 603 21.83 -13.94 27.84
CA ASN A 603 23.02 -13.27 27.32
C ASN A 603 22.79 -12.85 25.89
N PHE A 604 23.11 -11.59 25.60
CA PHE A 604 23.22 -11.06 24.25
C PHE A 604 24.71 -10.99 23.93
N ILE A 605 25.18 -11.90 23.07
CA ILE A 605 26.59 -12.05 22.73
C ILE A 605 26.80 -11.85 21.23
N THR A 606 28.06 -11.63 20.84
CA THR A 606 28.46 -11.39 19.44
C THR A 606 27.63 -10.27 18.80
N GLY A 607 27.37 -9.20 19.56
CA GLY A 607 26.51 -8.12 19.11
C GLY A 607 27.19 -7.25 18.05
N ARG A 608 26.63 -7.19 16.84
CA ARG A 608 27.04 -6.33 15.73
C ARG A 608 26.27 -5.01 15.82
N ARG A 609 26.97 -3.89 15.93
CA ARG A 609 26.37 -2.56 16.03
C ARG A 609 25.80 -2.11 14.68
N MET A 610 24.69 -1.37 14.72
CA MET A 610 24.06 -0.69 13.58
C MET A 610 24.16 0.82 13.72
N GLU A 611 24.09 1.35 14.95
CA GLU A 611 24.02 2.78 15.22
C GLU A 611 24.68 3.08 16.57
N ILE A 612 25.35 4.23 16.64
CA ILE A 612 26.05 4.74 17.82
C ILE A 612 25.78 6.23 17.94
N GLU A 613 25.57 6.67 19.17
CA GLU A 613 25.39 8.07 19.50
C GLU A 613 26.05 8.36 20.85
N CYS A 614 26.72 9.50 21.00
CA CYS A 614 27.18 10.02 22.28
C CYS A 614 26.87 11.51 22.36
N GLU A 615 26.52 11.99 23.54
CA GLU A 615 26.32 13.40 23.82
C GLU A 615 27.27 13.82 24.95
N GLY A 616 28.30 14.59 24.58
CA GLY A 616 29.41 14.94 25.45
C GLY A 616 30.07 13.72 26.09
N ASN A 617 30.56 13.88 27.33
CA ASN A 617 31.22 12.80 28.09
C ASN A 617 30.26 12.10 29.06
N THR A 618 28.94 12.27 28.86
CA THR A 618 27.92 11.88 29.84
C THR A 618 26.87 10.93 29.28
N PHE A 619 26.65 10.87 27.97
CA PHE A 619 25.64 9.98 27.39
C PHE A 619 26.22 9.15 26.26
N ALA A 620 25.87 7.86 26.23
CA ALA A 620 26.15 6.97 25.11
C ALA A 620 24.98 6.03 24.85
N ARG A 621 24.68 5.84 23.57
CA ARG A 621 23.69 4.89 23.06
C ARG A 621 24.32 3.98 22.03
N VAL A 622 24.06 2.68 22.19
CA VAL A 622 24.50 1.62 21.29
C VAL A 622 23.29 0.84 20.84
N ARG A 623 23.06 0.78 19.52
CA ARG A 623 22.02 -0.05 18.92
C ARG A 623 22.63 -1.04 17.95
N GLY A 624 22.20 -2.30 18.00
CA GLY A 624 22.74 -3.35 17.15
C GLY A 624 22.00 -4.68 17.27
N MET A 625 22.43 -5.66 16.47
CA MET A 625 21.88 -7.01 16.48
C MET A 625 22.79 -7.93 17.30
N ALA A 626 22.24 -8.68 18.24
CA ALA A 626 23.00 -9.66 19.03
C ALA A 626 22.29 -11.02 19.10
N ARG A 627 23.09 -12.06 19.28
CA ARG A 627 22.56 -13.41 19.48
C ARG A 627 22.17 -13.59 20.94
N ALA A 628 20.89 -13.84 21.19
CA ALA A 628 20.40 -14.26 22.50
C ALA A 628 20.80 -15.71 22.77
N THR A 629 21.33 -15.96 23.95
CA THR A 629 21.67 -17.29 24.51
C THR A 629 21.26 -17.35 25.97
N GLY A 630 21.19 -18.56 26.53
CA GLY A 630 20.73 -18.79 27.90
C GLY A 630 19.54 -19.76 27.93
N ASN A 631 18.76 -19.69 29.00
CA ASN A 631 17.66 -20.64 29.25
C ASN A 631 16.29 -19.98 29.48
N VAL A 632 16.17 -18.66 29.31
CA VAL A 632 14.91 -17.93 29.49
C VAL A 632 14.33 -17.45 28.16
N LEU A 633 15.11 -16.74 27.35
CA LEU A 633 14.69 -16.28 26.02
C LEU A 633 14.96 -17.36 24.97
N PRO A 634 14.11 -17.46 23.93
CA PRO A 634 14.44 -18.23 22.73
C PRO A 634 15.79 -17.82 22.14
N THR A 635 16.60 -18.81 21.75
CA THR A 635 17.85 -18.53 21.04
C THR A 635 17.52 -17.96 19.67
N GLY A 636 18.10 -16.81 19.34
CA GLY A 636 17.80 -16.09 18.10
C GLY A 636 18.59 -14.80 17.99
N ILE A 637 18.31 -14.03 16.95
CA ILE A 637 18.87 -12.68 16.79
C ILE A 637 17.86 -11.69 17.36
N TYR A 638 18.36 -10.78 18.19
CA TYR A 638 17.58 -9.72 18.81
C TYR A 638 18.20 -8.40 18.40
N GLU A 639 17.35 -7.42 18.10
CA GLU A 639 17.79 -6.03 18.17
C GLU A 639 17.97 -5.68 19.65
N VAL A 640 19.09 -5.05 19.98
CA VAL A 640 19.46 -4.63 21.33
C VAL A 640 19.83 -3.14 21.31
N VAL A 641 19.24 -2.39 22.24
CA VAL A 641 19.55 -0.99 22.51
C VAL A 641 20.08 -0.88 23.93
N ILE A 642 21.26 -0.27 24.07
CA ILE A 642 21.89 0.00 25.36
C ILE A 642 22.04 1.51 25.47
N THR A 643 21.59 2.10 26.58
CA THR A 643 21.89 3.49 26.92
C THR A 643 22.64 3.56 28.24
N CYS A 644 23.57 4.51 28.36
CA CYS A 644 24.25 4.88 29.59
C CYS A 644 24.23 6.40 29.72
N GLU A 645 23.64 6.90 30.80
CA GLU A 645 23.62 8.32 31.15
C GLU A 645 24.33 8.52 32.49
N ILE A 646 25.47 9.21 32.48
CA ILE A 646 26.31 9.49 33.65
C ILE A 646 25.78 10.73 34.37
N GLY A 647 25.23 10.52 35.56
CA GLY A 647 24.80 11.57 36.46
C GLY A 647 25.91 12.11 37.36
N THR A 648 25.54 12.99 38.30
CA THR A 648 26.48 13.57 39.27
C THR A 648 26.98 12.52 40.28
N GLY A 649 28.28 12.57 40.62
CA GLY A 649 28.86 11.69 41.64
C GLY A 649 29.32 10.30 41.15
N GLY A 650 29.40 10.08 39.84
CA GLY A 650 29.92 8.83 39.26
C GLY A 650 28.91 7.69 39.23
N LEU A 651 27.62 7.99 39.34
CA LEU A 651 26.52 7.04 39.15
C LEU A 651 25.93 7.21 37.75
N ALA A 652 25.73 6.11 37.02
CA ALA A 652 25.10 6.11 35.71
C ALA A 652 23.76 5.36 35.74
N VAL A 653 22.79 5.88 34.99
CA VAL A 653 21.52 5.21 34.67
C VAL A 653 21.73 4.43 33.38
N TRP A 654 21.35 3.16 33.40
CA TRP A 654 21.46 2.25 32.28
C TRP A 654 20.08 1.80 31.83
N THR A 655 19.85 1.74 30.52
CA THR A 655 18.75 0.96 29.96
C THR A 655 19.30 -0.10 29.01
N VAL A 656 18.69 -1.28 29.04
CA VAL A 656 18.95 -2.32 28.05
C VAL A 656 17.60 -2.88 27.60
N ASP A 657 17.29 -2.66 26.32
CA ASP A 657 16.09 -3.15 25.67
C ASP A 657 16.47 -4.10 24.55
N ALA A 658 15.77 -5.22 24.42
CA ALA A 658 15.97 -6.16 23.33
C ALA A 658 14.66 -6.78 22.85
N THR A 659 14.52 -6.96 21.53
CA THR A 659 13.35 -7.55 20.88
C THR A 659 13.74 -8.42 19.68
N ASP A 660 13.01 -9.50 19.45
CA ASP A 660 13.14 -10.34 18.25
C ASP A 660 12.07 -10.02 17.18
N PHE A 661 11.28 -8.96 17.40
CA PHE A 661 10.13 -8.56 16.58
C PHE A 661 9.03 -9.62 16.43
N SER A 662 9.15 -10.75 17.14
CA SER A 662 8.24 -11.89 17.09
C SER A 662 7.49 -12.09 18.41
N GLY A 663 7.47 -11.03 19.24
CA GLY A 663 6.76 -11.00 20.52
C GLY A 663 7.57 -11.46 21.73
N ASN A 664 8.89 -11.68 21.60
CA ASN A 664 9.79 -11.90 22.74
C ASN A 664 10.63 -10.65 23.01
N SER A 665 10.71 -10.24 24.28
CA SER A 665 11.46 -9.05 24.67
C SER A 665 12.14 -9.17 26.03
N PHE A 666 13.14 -8.33 26.21
CA PHE A 666 13.86 -8.09 27.45
C PHE A 666 13.98 -6.59 27.64
N SER A 667 13.63 -6.08 28.81
CA SER A 667 13.82 -4.67 29.14
C SER A 667 14.28 -4.52 30.58
N THR A 668 15.20 -3.60 30.82
CA THR A 668 15.62 -3.25 32.17
C THR A 668 16.14 -1.83 32.25
N SER A 669 15.93 -1.22 33.41
CA SER A 669 16.61 0.00 33.82
C SER A 669 17.24 -0.19 35.20
N PHE A 670 18.50 0.18 35.34
CA PHE A 670 19.24 0.04 36.59
C PHE A 670 20.27 1.15 36.75
N THR A 671 20.74 1.35 37.99
CA THR A 671 21.82 2.30 38.29
C THR A 671 23.08 1.55 38.70
N ALA A 672 24.22 2.00 38.18
CA ALA A 672 25.52 1.44 38.52
C ALA A 672 26.60 2.53 38.52
N ASN A 673 27.61 2.38 39.38
CA ASN A 673 28.75 3.30 39.37
C ASN A 673 29.53 3.15 38.07
N VAL A 674 29.96 4.28 37.50
CA VAL A 674 30.94 4.27 36.42
C VAL A 674 32.23 3.62 36.93
N ASN A 675 32.87 2.83 36.08
CA ASN A 675 34.09 2.11 36.42
C ASN A 675 35.21 2.48 35.43
N PRO A 676 36.46 2.03 35.61
CA PRO A 676 37.56 2.36 34.71
C PRO A 676 37.39 1.89 33.25
N VAL A 677 36.38 1.04 32.97
CA VAL A 677 35.99 0.65 31.61
C VAL A 677 35.01 1.65 30.99
N THR A 678 34.38 2.52 31.80
CA THR A 678 33.50 3.59 31.33
C THR A 678 34.32 4.78 30.83
N PHE A 679 34.32 4.98 29.52
CA PHE A 679 34.86 6.13 28.81
C PHE A 679 33.87 6.50 27.72
N ILE A 680 33.41 7.74 27.70
CA ILE A 680 32.58 8.32 26.63
C ILE A 680 33.27 9.64 26.28
N GLY A 681 33.59 9.86 25.01
CA GLY A 681 34.18 11.11 24.57
C GLY A 681 34.22 11.26 23.05
N ASP A 682 34.72 12.41 22.62
CA ASP A 682 34.93 12.72 21.21
C ASP A 682 36.17 11.98 20.68
N CYS A 683 36.34 11.93 19.36
CA CYS A 683 37.41 11.12 18.77
C CYS A 683 38.83 11.65 19.02
N GLN A 684 38.96 12.91 19.45
CA GLN A 684 40.21 13.49 19.92
C GLN A 684 40.49 13.19 21.40
N ASP A 685 39.49 12.70 22.15
CA ASP A 685 39.64 12.47 23.58
C ASP A 685 40.47 11.21 23.86
N VAL A 686 41.25 11.31 24.94
CA VAL A 686 42.11 10.25 25.45
C VAL A 686 41.56 9.86 26.84
N PRO A 687 41.19 8.57 27.07
CA PRO A 687 40.81 8.01 28.36
C PRO A 687 41.84 8.21 29.46
#